data_AF-A0A2A7MF97-F1
#
_entry.id   AF-A0A2A7MF97-F1
#
_cell.length_a   1.000
_cell.length_b   1.000
_cell.length_c   1.000
_cell.angle_alpha   90.00
_cell.angle_beta   90.00
_cell.angle_gamma   90.00
#
_symmetry.space_group_name_H-M   'P 1'
#
loop_
_entity.id
_entity.type
_entity.pdbx_description
1 polymer ?
#
loop_
_entity_poly.entity_id
_entity_poly.type
_entity_poly.pdbx_seq_one_letter_code
_entity_poly.pdbx_strand_id
1 'polypeptide(L)'
;MSVKSEMIMAPVSGKCVDIKEVPDKMFAEKIMGEGVAFRYDGDVIYSPCNGTIAVIAETKHAIGIKSENGVELLIHVGVETVSLKGDGFEALVQQDEKVEIGTPILKIDRKFMSDKNIDLITPMVITNGEEFDLDFFNINSLVKKGESQIAVCKVKRQVEDNKRNERNNMRYEKLCKDIIKNVGGKENVISVIHCITRLRFSLKDEGQANTNVLKNMDGVMDVIKANGQYQVVIGTHVEDVYNDLIKIGNFTSESDTKKESIGDKKGVISAFLKLISEIFQPVLGAMTAAGMIKGVLALLTITNVLNKEDGTYILLSVVGDSLFYFLPIILGYTAAKRFKVKEVIGMTLGGVLVYPTVVSLMSGKELYSLFSGTMFESHVYTTFLGIPVILQSYASTVIPVILIVYVASHIQKLLDKVLPSMIRSFFVPFLTLLIAAPLGLLVIGPVAGLLQNMLGAAVTGLIALNAGIAGLFLGAFWTILVMFGLHWGVIPFFAIDVATYGYDVINPLIFSGALASMGSVLAVIIRTKSSKERNIAIPAFLSTIFGINEPALYGVLIPRKKIFISTLVASGIGGAISGFAGSKLYAFGASGILGLPCFINPNGIDAGFIGLIISGVASFVLAFVAAFIIGDKKEA
;
A
#
# COMPACT_ATOMS: atom_id res chain seq x y z
N MET A 1 15.98 22.70 -37.08
CA MET A 1 15.23 21.68 -36.33
C MET A 1 14.00 21.34 -37.15
N SER A 2 13.88 20.09 -37.58
CA SER A 2 12.67 19.60 -38.26
C SER A 2 11.53 19.61 -37.23
N VAL A 3 10.43 20.29 -37.55
CA VAL A 3 9.21 20.28 -36.74
C VAL A 3 8.76 18.82 -36.64
N LYS A 4 8.62 18.29 -35.42
CA LYS A 4 8.06 16.94 -35.22
C LYS A 4 6.60 16.97 -35.65
N SER A 5 6.29 16.27 -36.74
CA SER A 5 4.95 16.09 -37.27
C SER A 5 4.59 14.61 -37.25
N GLU A 6 3.38 14.29 -36.85
CA GLU A 6 2.87 12.93 -36.80
C GLU A 6 1.67 12.76 -37.73
N MET A 7 1.65 11.66 -38.48
CA MET A 7 0.55 11.31 -39.38
C MET A 7 -0.33 10.27 -38.72
N ILE A 8 -1.64 10.54 -38.68
CA ILE A 8 -2.67 9.63 -38.19
C ILE A 8 -3.39 9.04 -39.40
N MET A 9 -3.42 7.72 -39.50
CA MET A 9 -4.00 6.97 -40.60
C MET A 9 -5.43 6.53 -40.30
N ALA A 10 -6.17 6.07 -41.31
CA ALA A 10 -7.50 5.52 -41.11
C ALA A 10 -7.40 4.19 -40.32
N PRO A 11 -8.18 4.02 -39.23
CA PRO A 11 -8.20 2.77 -38.46
C PRO A 11 -9.05 1.67 -39.14
N VAL A 12 -9.85 2.03 -40.14
CA VAL A 12 -10.76 1.14 -40.89
C VAL A 12 -10.85 1.56 -42.36
N SER A 13 -11.27 0.64 -43.23
CA SER A 13 -11.65 0.96 -44.61
C SER A 13 -13.15 1.23 -44.70
N GLY A 14 -13.54 2.40 -45.20
CA GLY A 14 -14.95 2.83 -45.23
C GLY A 14 -15.08 4.30 -45.62
N LYS A 15 -16.18 4.94 -45.23
CA LYS A 15 -16.41 6.38 -45.39
C LYS A 15 -15.98 7.12 -44.12
N CYS A 16 -15.05 8.06 -44.25
CA CYS A 16 -14.75 9.04 -43.20
C CYS A 16 -15.80 10.16 -43.25
N VAL A 17 -16.38 10.50 -42.11
CA VAL A 17 -17.43 11.54 -41.98
C VAL A 17 -17.02 12.58 -40.95
N ASP A 18 -17.66 13.74 -41.00
CA ASP A 18 -17.46 14.79 -39.99
C ASP A 18 -17.88 14.25 -38.61
N ILE A 19 -17.10 14.56 -37.57
CA ILE A 19 -17.41 14.16 -36.19
C ILE A 19 -18.79 14.67 -35.73
N LYS A 20 -19.29 15.75 -36.33
CA LYS A 20 -20.64 16.29 -36.09
C LYS A 20 -21.77 15.35 -36.51
N GLU A 21 -21.51 14.38 -37.36
CA GLU A 21 -22.50 13.37 -37.79
C GLU A 21 -22.68 12.24 -36.75
N VAL A 22 -21.86 12.19 -35.71
CA VAL A 22 -21.99 11.20 -34.64
C VAL A 22 -23.22 11.54 -33.79
N PRO A 23 -24.15 10.59 -33.56
CA PRO A 23 -25.37 10.81 -32.80
C PRO A 23 -25.11 10.83 -31.28
N ASP A 24 -24.04 11.51 -30.85
CA ASP A 24 -23.64 11.67 -29.46
C ASP A 24 -23.05 13.06 -29.25
N LYS A 25 -23.56 13.80 -28.27
CA LYS A 25 -23.13 15.18 -28.04
C LYS A 25 -21.67 15.30 -27.61
N MET A 26 -21.13 14.31 -26.88
CA MET A 26 -19.74 14.35 -26.41
C MET A 26 -18.76 14.32 -27.57
N PHE A 27 -19.10 13.63 -28.65
CA PHE A 27 -18.31 13.59 -29.89
C PHE A 27 -18.68 14.72 -30.87
N ALA A 28 -19.97 14.95 -31.12
CA ALA A 28 -20.43 15.94 -32.11
C ALA A 28 -20.07 17.39 -31.73
N GLU A 29 -20.05 17.71 -30.44
CA GLU A 29 -19.62 19.01 -29.92
C GLU A 29 -18.11 19.05 -29.61
N LYS A 30 -17.37 17.99 -29.98
CA LYS A 30 -15.91 17.86 -29.82
C LYS A 30 -15.42 17.96 -28.37
N ILE A 31 -16.29 17.67 -27.40
CA ILE A 31 -15.97 17.71 -25.96
C ILE A 31 -14.88 16.68 -25.60
N MET A 32 -14.89 15.52 -26.27
CA MET A 32 -13.88 14.46 -26.09
C MET A 32 -12.59 14.69 -26.88
N GLY A 33 -12.51 15.75 -27.69
CA GLY A 33 -11.37 16.07 -28.54
C GLY A 33 -11.75 16.33 -30.00
N GLU A 34 -10.79 16.89 -30.73
CA GLU A 34 -10.89 17.11 -32.18
C GLU A 34 -10.73 15.77 -32.92
N GLY A 35 -11.55 15.50 -33.95
CA GLY A 35 -11.53 14.19 -34.58
C GLY A 35 -12.44 14.05 -35.79
N VAL A 36 -12.60 12.80 -36.24
CA VAL A 36 -13.50 12.37 -37.31
C VAL A 36 -14.20 11.07 -36.90
N ALA A 37 -15.21 10.65 -37.65
CA ALA A 37 -15.82 9.34 -37.45
C ALA A 37 -15.82 8.51 -38.73
N PHE A 38 -16.03 7.19 -38.59
CA PHE A 38 -16.01 6.25 -39.70
C PHE A 38 -17.29 5.43 -39.77
N ARG A 39 -17.85 5.29 -40.97
CA ARG A 39 -18.86 4.28 -41.34
C ARG A 39 -18.20 3.27 -42.27
N TYR A 40 -18.20 2.00 -41.91
CA TYR A 40 -17.40 0.96 -42.58
C TYR A 40 -18.13 -0.37 -42.57
N ASP A 41 -17.63 -1.34 -43.34
CA ASP A 41 -18.18 -2.71 -43.42
C ASP A 41 -17.30 -3.82 -42.83
N GLY A 42 -16.12 -3.49 -42.30
CA GLY A 42 -15.20 -4.46 -41.70
C GLY A 42 -15.47 -4.80 -40.23
N ASP A 43 -14.93 -5.93 -39.79
CA ASP A 43 -15.09 -6.48 -38.43
C ASP A 43 -13.92 -6.17 -37.49
N VAL A 44 -12.89 -5.49 -37.99
CA VAL A 44 -11.62 -5.28 -37.27
C VAL A 44 -11.22 -3.82 -37.36
N ILE A 45 -10.83 -3.25 -36.22
CA ILE A 45 -10.21 -1.93 -36.08
C ILE A 45 -8.69 -2.12 -36.01
N TYR A 46 -7.96 -1.20 -36.63
CA TYR A 46 -6.52 -1.23 -36.71
C TYR A 46 -5.93 0.04 -36.08
N SER A 47 -4.69 -0.06 -35.59
CA SER A 47 -3.97 1.09 -35.05
C SER A 47 -3.74 2.15 -36.14
N PRO A 48 -4.12 3.41 -35.93
CA PRO A 48 -3.94 4.50 -36.88
C PRO A 48 -2.54 5.14 -36.79
N CYS A 49 -1.73 4.80 -35.79
CA CYS A 49 -0.39 5.35 -35.56
C CYS A 49 0.54 4.29 -34.94
N ASN A 50 1.84 4.59 -34.97
CA ASN A 50 2.82 3.85 -34.16
C ASN A 50 2.75 4.39 -32.72
N GLY A 51 2.66 3.50 -31.74
CA GLY A 51 2.47 3.92 -30.36
C GLY A 51 2.35 2.80 -29.36
N THR A 52 1.77 3.11 -28.21
CA THR A 52 1.49 2.18 -27.12
C THR A 52 0.02 2.25 -26.75
N ILE A 53 -0.60 1.11 -26.50
CA ILE A 53 -1.98 1.03 -26.01
C ILE A 53 -2.02 1.59 -24.59
N ALA A 54 -2.54 2.81 -24.44
CA ALA A 54 -2.57 3.53 -23.16
C ALA A 54 -3.70 3.04 -22.25
N VAL A 55 -4.85 2.75 -22.84
CA VAL A 55 -6.03 2.28 -22.11
C VAL A 55 -6.90 1.40 -23.00
N ILE A 56 -7.45 0.33 -22.41
CA ILE A 56 -8.54 -0.46 -22.99
C ILE A 56 -9.72 -0.29 -22.03
N ALA A 57 -10.86 0.16 -22.53
CA ALA A 57 -12.06 0.31 -21.69
C ALA A 57 -12.47 -1.05 -21.10
N GLU A 58 -13.04 -1.05 -19.89
CA GLU A 58 -13.46 -2.29 -19.20
C GLU A 58 -14.43 -3.12 -20.06
N THR A 59 -15.33 -2.44 -20.77
CA THR A 59 -16.28 -3.05 -21.71
C THR A 59 -15.72 -3.18 -23.13
N LYS A 60 -14.41 -3.01 -23.34
CA LYS A 60 -13.62 -3.22 -24.57
C LYS A 60 -14.03 -2.44 -25.83
N HIS A 61 -15.12 -1.69 -25.77
CA HIS A 61 -15.67 -0.91 -26.87
C HIS A 61 -14.84 0.33 -27.26
N ALA A 62 -13.85 0.72 -26.44
CA ALA A 62 -12.97 1.84 -26.71
C ALA A 62 -11.52 1.52 -26.39
N ILE A 63 -10.61 2.00 -27.25
CA ILE A 63 -9.17 1.84 -27.12
C ILE A 63 -8.50 3.20 -27.23
N GLY A 64 -7.67 3.53 -26.24
CA GLY A 64 -6.82 4.71 -26.23
C GLY A 64 -5.38 4.35 -26.60
N ILE A 65 -4.79 5.12 -27.51
CA ILE A 65 -3.44 4.92 -28.04
C ILE A 65 -2.63 6.18 -27.81
N LYS A 66 -1.47 6.04 -27.18
CA LYS A 66 -0.48 7.13 -27.10
C LYS A 66 0.59 6.88 -28.14
N SER A 67 0.63 7.74 -29.14
CA SER A 67 1.63 7.68 -30.21
C SER A 67 3.05 7.95 -29.71
N GLU A 68 4.05 7.64 -30.55
CA GLU A 68 5.46 7.89 -30.23
C GLU A 68 5.80 9.38 -30.07
N ASN A 69 5.05 10.28 -30.74
CA ASN A 69 5.23 11.73 -30.60
C ASN A 69 4.30 12.36 -29.56
N GLY A 70 3.51 11.55 -28.85
CA GLY A 70 2.70 11.99 -27.71
C GLY A 70 1.28 12.44 -28.04
N VAL A 71 0.82 12.32 -29.28
CA VAL A 71 -0.59 12.43 -29.63
C VAL A 71 -1.37 11.30 -28.95
N GLU A 72 -2.40 11.66 -28.20
CA GLU A 72 -3.29 10.73 -27.50
C GLU A 72 -4.59 10.59 -28.31
N LEU A 73 -4.84 9.37 -28.79
CA LEU A 73 -5.99 9.02 -29.61
C LEU A 73 -6.96 8.18 -28.82
N LEU A 74 -8.25 8.40 -29.00
CA LEU A 74 -9.32 7.54 -28.52
C LEU A 74 -10.16 7.07 -29.70
N ILE A 75 -10.24 5.76 -29.90
CA ILE A 75 -11.14 5.12 -30.86
C ILE A 75 -12.28 4.49 -30.08
N HIS A 76 -13.51 4.89 -30.38
CA HIS A 76 -14.72 4.45 -29.68
C HIS A 76 -15.66 3.77 -30.69
N VAL A 77 -15.96 2.49 -30.52
CA VAL A 77 -16.75 1.72 -31.48
C VAL A 77 -18.22 1.69 -31.08
N GLY A 78 -19.05 2.40 -31.83
CA GLY A 78 -20.50 2.50 -31.62
C GLY A 78 -20.84 3.25 -30.33
N VAL A 79 -21.66 4.29 -30.44
CA VAL A 79 -21.96 5.20 -29.31
C VAL A 79 -22.64 4.49 -28.14
N GLU A 80 -23.55 3.56 -28.41
CA GLU A 80 -24.41 2.94 -27.38
C GLU A 80 -23.82 1.65 -26.77
N THR A 81 -22.61 1.26 -27.20
CA THR A 81 -22.03 -0.06 -26.92
C THR A 81 -21.51 -0.23 -25.49
N VAL A 82 -21.39 0.86 -24.72
CA VAL A 82 -21.08 0.82 -23.29
C VAL A 82 -22.06 -0.10 -22.54
N SER A 83 -23.33 -0.10 -22.95
CA SER A 83 -24.40 -0.89 -22.36
C SER A 83 -24.25 -2.41 -22.54
N LEU A 84 -23.40 -2.85 -23.49
CA LEU A 84 -23.20 -4.25 -23.84
C LEU A 84 -22.26 -4.99 -22.88
N LYS A 85 -21.64 -4.29 -21.92
CA LYS A 85 -20.77 -4.88 -20.89
C LYS A 85 -19.63 -5.76 -21.46
N GLY A 86 -19.17 -5.48 -22.67
CA GLY A 86 -18.10 -6.22 -23.35
C GLY A 86 -18.55 -7.30 -24.33
N ASP A 87 -19.86 -7.59 -24.42
CA ASP A 87 -20.37 -8.55 -25.38
C ASP A 87 -20.19 -8.04 -26.83
N GLY A 88 -19.72 -8.92 -27.72
CA GLY A 88 -19.48 -8.60 -29.12
C GLY A 88 -18.14 -7.90 -29.41
N PHE A 89 -17.26 -7.76 -28.40
CA PHE A 89 -15.92 -7.20 -28.56
C PHE A 89 -14.82 -8.16 -28.11
N GLU A 90 -13.81 -8.32 -28.96
CA GLU A 90 -12.59 -9.06 -28.67
C GLU A 90 -11.39 -8.12 -28.85
N ALA A 91 -10.78 -7.70 -27.74
CA ALA A 91 -9.54 -6.92 -27.78
C ALA A 91 -8.40 -7.83 -28.26
N LEU A 92 -7.69 -7.40 -29.30
CA LEU A 92 -6.59 -8.17 -29.92
C LEU A 92 -5.21 -7.78 -29.37
N VAL A 93 -5.18 -6.79 -28.49
CA VAL A 93 -3.99 -6.21 -27.86
C VAL A 93 -4.21 -6.05 -26.35
N GLN A 94 -3.12 -5.88 -25.60
CA GLN A 94 -3.12 -5.64 -24.16
C GLN A 94 -2.69 -4.21 -23.83
N GLN A 95 -3.02 -3.74 -22.63
CA GLN A 95 -2.54 -2.45 -22.13
C GLN A 95 -0.99 -2.46 -22.05
N ASP A 96 -0.37 -1.32 -22.34
CA ASP A 96 1.08 -1.13 -22.45
C ASP A 96 1.74 -1.87 -23.63
N GLU A 97 0.98 -2.53 -24.50
CA GLU A 97 1.49 -3.17 -25.72
C GLU A 97 1.86 -2.12 -26.78
N LYS A 98 2.98 -2.34 -27.48
CA LYS A 98 3.40 -1.50 -28.61
C LYS A 98 2.71 -1.94 -29.89
N VAL A 99 2.23 -0.98 -30.66
CA VAL A 99 1.53 -1.20 -31.93
C VAL A 99 2.12 -0.34 -33.04
N GLU A 100 2.08 -0.85 -34.26
CA GLU A 100 2.44 -0.14 -35.48
C GLU A 100 1.18 0.22 -36.28
N ILE A 101 1.28 1.16 -37.20
CA ILE A 101 0.19 1.49 -38.13
C ILE A 101 -0.29 0.21 -38.82
N GLY A 102 -1.60 -0.07 -38.73
CA GLY A 102 -2.19 -1.26 -39.33
C GLY A 102 -2.11 -2.52 -38.48
N THR A 103 -1.61 -2.46 -37.24
CA THR A 103 -1.78 -3.57 -36.27
C THR A 103 -3.26 -3.74 -35.92
N PRO A 104 -3.86 -4.95 -35.97
CA PRO A 104 -5.21 -5.20 -35.49
C PRO A 104 -5.32 -4.95 -33.98
N ILE A 105 -6.28 -4.15 -33.52
CA ILE A 105 -6.42 -3.79 -32.10
C ILE A 105 -7.75 -4.25 -31.48
N LEU A 106 -8.82 -4.33 -32.27
CA LEU A 106 -10.14 -4.71 -31.77
C LEU A 106 -10.91 -5.44 -32.86
N LYS A 107 -11.55 -6.55 -32.51
CA LYS A 107 -12.47 -7.29 -33.36
C LYS A 107 -13.90 -7.16 -32.82
N ILE A 108 -14.85 -7.02 -33.75
CA ILE A 108 -16.25 -6.72 -33.51
C ILE A 108 -17.09 -7.88 -34.08
N ASP A 109 -17.98 -8.45 -33.28
CA ASP A 109 -19.00 -9.37 -33.77
C ASP A 109 -20.13 -8.58 -34.44
N ARG A 110 -20.01 -8.32 -35.73
CA ARG A 110 -21.02 -7.55 -36.47
C ARG A 110 -22.40 -8.18 -36.46
N LYS A 111 -22.48 -9.51 -36.49
CA LYS A 111 -23.78 -10.19 -36.50
C LYS A 111 -24.52 -9.89 -35.21
N PHE A 112 -23.82 -9.99 -34.07
CA PHE A 112 -24.36 -9.61 -32.77
C PHE A 112 -24.79 -8.13 -32.71
N MET A 113 -24.00 -7.22 -33.29
CA MET A 113 -24.33 -5.79 -33.31
C MET A 113 -25.54 -5.48 -34.20
N SER A 114 -25.65 -6.14 -35.35
CA SER A 114 -26.79 -6.03 -36.27
C SER A 114 -28.08 -6.59 -35.66
N ASP A 115 -28.00 -7.75 -34.98
CA ASP A 115 -29.15 -8.36 -34.28
C ASP A 115 -29.70 -7.45 -33.18
N LYS A 116 -28.87 -6.56 -32.62
CA LYS A 116 -29.24 -5.54 -31.62
C LYS A 116 -29.53 -4.15 -32.19
N ASN A 117 -29.50 -3.99 -33.52
CA ASN A 117 -29.76 -2.73 -34.23
C ASN A 117 -28.86 -1.56 -33.78
N ILE A 118 -27.56 -1.83 -33.55
CA ILE A 118 -26.59 -0.86 -33.04
C ILE A 118 -25.86 -0.16 -34.20
N ASP A 119 -25.81 1.17 -34.19
CA ASP A 119 -24.97 1.94 -35.13
C ASP A 119 -23.49 1.82 -34.74
N LEU A 120 -22.69 1.26 -35.65
CA LEU A 120 -21.25 1.06 -35.49
C LEU A 120 -20.40 2.27 -35.95
N ILE A 121 -21.03 3.43 -36.19
CA ILE A 121 -20.28 4.67 -36.39
C ILE A 121 -19.22 4.80 -35.29
N THR A 122 -17.96 4.92 -35.71
CA THR A 122 -16.80 4.81 -34.82
C THR A 122 -16.05 6.14 -34.82
N PRO A 123 -16.22 6.97 -33.78
CA PRO A 123 -15.40 8.14 -33.56
C PRO A 123 -13.92 7.80 -33.32
N MET A 124 -13.04 8.60 -33.90
CA MET A 124 -11.62 8.67 -33.57
C MET A 124 -11.27 10.13 -33.26
N VAL A 125 -10.91 10.39 -32.00
CA VAL A 125 -10.61 11.74 -31.50
C VAL A 125 -9.20 11.82 -30.94
N ILE A 126 -8.61 13.01 -31.05
CA ILE A 126 -7.34 13.38 -30.43
C ILE A 126 -7.67 14.12 -29.12
N THR A 127 -7.37 13.48 -27.99
CA THR A 127 -7.79 13.94 -26.65
C THR A 127 -6.92 15.05 -26.07
N ASN A 128 -5.70 15.21 -26.58
CA ASN A 128 -4.76 16.29 -26.22
C ASN A 128 -4.50 17.24 -27.40
N GLY A 129 -5.52 17.48 -28.22
CA GLY A 129 -5.41 18.24 -29.47
C GLY A 129 -4.92 19.69 -29.29
N GLU A 130 -5.08 20.28 -28.11
CA GLU A 130 -4.59 21.61 -27.77
C GLU A 130 -3.07 21.74 -27.86
N GLU A 131 -2.31 20.65 -27.67
CA GLU A 131 -0.84 20.62 -27.80
C GLU A 131 -0.36 20.68 -29.25
N PHE A 132 -1.26 20.45 -30.21
CA PHE A 132 -0.93 20.27 -31.62
C PHE A 132 -1.70 21.26 -32.51
N ASP A 133 -1.08 21.65 -33.62
CA ASP A 133 -1.80 22.17 -34.78
C ASP A 133 -2.30 20.96 -35.58
N LEU A 134 -3.62 20.84 -35.70
CA LEU A 134 -4.31 19.68 -36.28
C LEU A 134 -4.85 20.03 -37.67
N ASP A 135 -4.36 19.34 -38.69
CA ASP A 135 -4.89 19.40 -40.05
C ASP A 135 -5.63 18.07 -40.35
N PHE A 136 -6.94 18.09 -40.58
CA PHE A 136 -7.72 16.90 -40.94
C PHE A 136 -7.94 16.78 -42.46
N PHE A 137 -7.88 15.55 -42.96
CA PHE A 137 -7.95 15.22 -44.39
C PHE A 137 -9.00 14.12 -44.64
N ASN A 138 -9.41 13.96 -45.90
CA ASN A 138 -10.30 12.89 -46.37
C ASN A 138 -11.68 12.82 -45.69
N ILE A 139 -12.12 13.90 -45.03
CA ILE A 139 -13.50 14.03 -44.54
C ILE A 139 -14.47 13.92 -45.72
N ASN A 140 -15.56 13.19 -45.54
CA ASN A 140 -16.58 12.88 -46.56
C ASN A 140 -16.07 12.06 -47.75
N SER A 141 -14.92 11.41 -47.62
CA SER A 141 -14.30 10.57 -48.66
C SER A 141 -14.21 9.10 -48.25
N LEU A 142 -14.04 8.21 -49.23
CA LEU A 142 -13.69 6.81 -48.97
C LEU A 142 -12.22 6.72 -48.57
N VAL A 143 -11.95 6.00 -47.47
CA VAL A 143 -10.63 5.83 -46.87
C VAL A 143 -10.31 4.35 -46.75
N LYS A 144 -9.03 4.02 -46.77
CA LYS A 144 -8.50 2.66 -46.61
C LYS A 144 -7.62 2.57 -45.37
N LYS A 145 -7.87 1.55 -44.55
CA LYS A 145 -7.14 1.32 -43.29
C LYS A 145 -5.63 1.34 -43.50
N GLY A 146 -4.89 2.02 -42.62
CA GLY A 146 -3.43 2.09 -42.66
C GLY A 146 -2.81 2.83 -43.86
N GLU A 147 -3.60 3.22 -44.87
CA GLU A 147 -3.11 3.85 -46.11
C GLU A 147 -3.61 5.29 -46.28
N SER A 148 -4.88 5.55 -45.97
CA SER A 148 -5.44 6.90 -46.07
C SER A 148 -5.06 7.74 -44.84
N GLN A 149 -4.48 8.92 -45.09
CA GLN A 149 -4.16 9.89 -44.04
C GLN A 149 -5.43 10.60 -43.56
N ILE A 150 -5.58 10.73 -42.25
CA ILE A 150 -6.75 11.35 -41.61
C ILE A 150 -6.39 12.65 -40.92
N ALA A 151 -5.26 12.69 -40.22
CA ALA A 151 -4.81 13.91 -39.58
C ALA A 151 -3.29 14.04 -39.62
N VAL A 152 -2.81 15.29 -39.69
CA VAL A 152 -1.41 15.63 -39.42
C VAL A 152 -1.39 16.46 -38.14
N CYS A 153 -0.62 16.01 -37.16
CA CYS A 153 -0.46 16.66 -35.86
C CYS A 153 0.93 17.28 -35.80
N LYS A 154 1.02 18.61 -35.75
CA LYS A 154 2.29 19.33 -35.61
C LYS A 154 2.40 19.89 -34.20
N VAL A 155 3.51 19.63 -33.51
CA VAL A 155 3.72 20.18 -32.16
C VAL A 155 3.74 21.70 -32.23
N LYS A 156 2.89 22.37 -31.43
CA LYS A 156 2.91 23.84 -31.34
C LYS A 156 4.25 24.31 -30.77
N ARG A 157 4.89 25.28 -31.41
CA ARG A 157 6.23 25.81 -31.05
C ARG A 157 6.33 26.30 -29.60
N GLN A 158 5.23 26.76 -28.98
CA GLN A 158 5.17 27.14 -27.57
C GLN A 158 5.27 25.95 -26.59
N VAL A 159 4.89 24.73 -27.00
CA VAL A 159 4.95 23.51 -26.16
C VAL A 159 6.38 22.97 -26.08
N GLU A 160 7.18 23.08 -27.14
CA GLU A 160 8.61 22.74 -27.11
C GLU A 160 9.42 23.67 -26.17
N ASP A 161 9.11 24.97 -26.17
CA ASP A 161 9.75 25.92 -25.25
C ASP A 161 9.24 25.76 -23.80
N ASN A 162 7.97 25.39 -23.60
CA ASN A 162 7.42 25.11 -22.27
C ASN A 162 7.97 23.82 -21.66
N LYS A 163 8.14 22.72 -22.41
CA LYS A 163 8.81 21.50 -21.89
C LYS A 163 10.28 21.74 -21.51
N ARG A 164 10.92 22.76 -22.09
CA ARG A 164 12.28 23.19 -21.73
C ARG A 164 12.29 24.12 -20.50
N ASN A 165 11.23 24.90 -20.28
CA ASN A 165 11.07 25.86 -19.17
C ASN A 165 10.26 25.35 -17.96
N GLU A 166 9.64 24.17 -18.05
CA GLU A 166 8.87 23.51 -16.97
C GLU A 166 9.68 23.15 -15.72
N ARG A 167 10.99 23.43 -15.72
CA ARG A 167 11.81 23.30 -14.51
C ARG A 167 11.49 24.34 -13.43
N ASN A 168 10.70 25.41 -13.65
CA ASN A 168 10.51 26.40 -12.57
C ASN A 168 9.33 27.42 -12.59
N ASN A 169 8.22 27.31 -13.34
CA ASN A 169 7.12 28.31 -13.20
C ASN A 169 5.68 27.76 -13.29
N MET A 170 4.77 28.29 -12.46
CA MET A 170 3.36 27.89 -12.32
C MET A 170 2.50 28.42 -13.49
N ARG A 171 1.82 27.54 -14.23
CA ARG A 171 1.15 27.83 -15.51
C ARG A 171 -0.20 28.54 -15.36
N TYR A 172 -0.93 28.28 -14.27
CA TYR A 172 -2.30 28.77 -14.03
C TYR A 172 -2.40 29.79 -12.89
N GLU A 173 -1.31 30.52 -12.62
CA GLU A 173 -1.19 31.34 -11.43
C GLU A 173 -2.29 32.42 -11.30
N LYS A 174 -2.60 33.09 -12.42
CA LYS A 174 -3.62 34.15 -12.46
C LYS A 174 -5.02 33.59 -12.18
N LEU A 175 -5.40 32.51 -12.88
CA LEU A 175 -6.68 31.84 -12.71
C LEU A 175 -6.88 31.35 -11.28
N CYS A 176 -5.85 30.75 -10.69
CA CYS A 176 -5.90 30.27 -9.31
C CYS A 176 -6.11 31.40 -8.29
N LYS A 177 -5.40 32.53 -8.45
CA LYS A 177 -5.58 33.71 -7.58
C LYS A 177 -7.00 34.28 -7.68
N ASP A 178 -7.53 34.36 -8.90
CA ASP A 178 -8.87 34.88 -9.15
C ASP A 178 -9.98 33.94 -8.63
N ILE A 179 -9.81 32.62 -8.77
CA ILE A 179 -10.74 31.63 -8.18
C ILE A 179 -10.73 31.77 -6.66
N ILE A 180 -9.55 31.78 -6.01
CA ILE A 180 -9.43 31.89 -4.55
C ILE A 180 -10.08 33.18 -4.04
N LYS A 181 -9.90 34.31 -4.74
CA LYS A 181 -10.52 35.58 -4.37
C LYS A 181 -12.04 35.51 -4.44
N ASN A 182 -12.57 34.90 -5.50
CA ASN A 182 -14.01 34.88 -5.75
C ASN A 182 -14.78 33.76 -5.02
N VAL A 183 -14.10 32.76 -4.44
CA VAL A 183 -14.73 31.81 -3.51
C VAL A 183 -14.77 32.33 -2.05
N GLY A 184 -14.45 33.61 -1.82
CA GLY A 184 -14.45 34.23 -0.48
C GLY A 184 -13.07 34.30 0.19
N GLY A 185 -11.99 34.06 -0.55
CA GLY A 185 -10.62 34.08 -0.05
C GLY A 185 -10.17 32.76 0.58
N LYS A 186 -8.87 32.66 0.90
CA LYS A 186 -8.26 31.46 1.48
C LYS A 186 -8.92 31.04 2.79
N GLU A 187 -9.30 32.02 3.60
CA GLU A 187 -9.95 31.85 4.90
C GLU A 187 -11.31 31.15 4.79
N ASN A 188 -12.01 31.29 3.67
CA ASN A 188 -13.33 30.71 3.43
C ASN A 188 -13.25 29.27 2.90
N VAL A 189 -12.09 28.82 2.41
CA VAL A 189 -11.91 27.47 1.86
C VAL A 189 -11.49 26.50 2.97
N ILE A 190 -12.34 25.51 3.27
CA ILE A 190 -12.04 24.41 4.20
C ILE A 190 -11.15 23.38 3.52
N SER A 191 -11.51 22.98 2.30
CA SER A 191 -10.74 22.05 1.48
C SER A 191 -11.09 22.21 0.01
N VAL A 192 -10.19 21.78 -0.85
CA VAL A 192 -10.45 21.64 -2.29
C VAL A 192 -9.96 20.28 -2.76
N ILE A 193 -10.78 19.62 -3.55
CA ILE A 193 -10.46 18.35 -4.23
C ILE A 193 -10.75 18.51 -5.72
N HIS A 194 -10.33 17.56 -6.55
CA HIS A 194 -10.70 17.57 -7.96
C HIS A 194 -11.20 16.22 -8.45
N CYS A 195 -12.13 16.26 -9.41
CA CYS A 195 -12.42 15.12 -10.27
C CYS A 195 -11.92 15.44 -11.69
N ILE A 196 -12.27 14.64 -12.69
CA ILE A 196 -11.76 14.76 -14.07
C ILE A 196 -11.99 16.15 -14.69
N THR A 197 -13.07 16.86 -14.32
CA THR A 197 -13.42 18.16 -14.94
C THR A 197 -13.68 19.32 -13.97
N ARG A 198 -13.61 19.11 -12.65
CA ARG A 198 -14.09 20.10 -11.66
C ARG A 198 -13.24 20.16 -10.42
N LEU A 199 -13.03 21.39 -9.94
CA LEU A 199 -12.57 21.67 -8.58
C LEU A 199 -13.80 21.67 -7.66
N ARG A 200 -13.74 20.93 -6.57
CA ARG A 200 -14.81 20.87 -5.57
C ARG A 200 -14.32 21.51 -4.29
N PHE A 201 -14.86 22.67 -3.97
CA PHE A 201 -14.57 23.40 -2.76
C PHE A 201 -15.57 23.02 -1.67
N SER A 202 -15.06 22.74 -0.48
CA SER A 202 -15.84 22.84 0.76
C SER A 202 -15.56 24.22 1.36
N LEU A 203 -16.60 25.07 1.42
CA LEU A 203 -16.50 26.44 1.92
C LEU A 203 -17.07 26.53 3.34
N LYS A 204 -16.55 27.46 4.17
CA LYS A 204 -17.12 27.78 5.48
C LYS A 204 -18.47 28.47 5.34
N ASP A 205 -18.57 29.37 4.37
CA ASP A 205 -19.78 30.12 4.05
C ASP A 205 -19.90 30.27 2.52
N GLU A 206 -20.91 29.64 1.94
CA GLU A 206 -21.18 29.72 0.50
C GLU A 206 -21.70 31.10 0.06
N GLY A 207 -22.20 31.93 0.98
CA GLY A 207 -22.68 33.28 0.69
C GLY A 207 -21.57 34.26 0.32
N GLN A 208 -20.33 33.95 0.71
CA GLN A 208 -19.14 34.75 0.39
C GLN A 208 -18.56 34.43 -1.01
N ALA A 209 -19.11 33.42 -1.70
CA ALA A 209 -18.66 33.04 -3.03
C ALA A 209 -19.41 33.80 -4.14
N ASN A 210 -18.67 34.55 -4.96
CA ASN A 210 -19.17 35.34 -6.08
C ASN A 210 -19.48 34.46 -7.31
N THR A 211 -20.58 33.71 -7.22
CA THR A 211 -20.97 32.71 -8.22
C THR A 211 -21.13 33.28 -9.63
N ASN A 212 -21.74 34.46 -9.77
CA ASN A 212 -21.93 35.09 -11.08
C ASN A 212 -20.62 35.57 -11.72
N VAL A 213 -19.62 35.91 -10.90
CA VAL A 213 -18.29 36.29 -11.41
C VAL A 213 -17.55 35.04 -11.86
N LEU A 214 -17.53 34.00 -11.02
CA LEU A 214 -16.87 32.72 -11.35
C LEU A 214 -17.42 32.07 -12.62
N LYS A 215 -18.74 32.12 -12.87
CA LYS A 215 -19.34 31.59 -14.11
C LYS A 215 -18.92 32.33 -15.39
N ASN A 216 -18.53 33.59 -15.26
CA ASN A 216 -18.13 34.43 -16.40
C ASN A 216 -16.61 34.62 -16.49
N MET A 217 -15.83 33.89 -15.68
CA MET A 217 -14.38 33.94 -15.72
C MET A 217 -13.83 33.07 -16.85
N ASP A 218 -12.84 33.60 -17.57
CA ASP A 218 -12.11 32.86 -18.59
C ASP A 218 -11.36 31.67 -17.95
N GLY A 219 -11.61 30.45 -18.44
CA GLY A 219 -11.13 29.20 -17.85
C GLY A 219 -12.07 28.53 -16.83
N VAL A 220 -13.27 29.07 -16.60
CA VAL A 220 -14.34 28.43 -15.81
C VAL A 220 -15.56 28.21 -16.70
N MET A 221 -15.94 26.95 -16.91
CA MET A 221 -17.06 26.58 -17.78
C MET A 221 -18.42 26.75 -17.09
N ASP A 222 -18.50 26.45 -15.79
CA ASP A 222 -19.72 26.59 -15.00
C ASP A 222 -19.40 26.54 -13.49
N VAL A 223 -20.36 26.92 -12.67
CA VAL A 223 -20.33 26.75 -11.22
C VAL A 223 -21.60 26.07 -10.76
N ILE A 224 -21.44 24.91 -10.10
CA ILE A 224 -22.52 24.04 -9.67
C ILE A 224 -22.49 23.91 -8.14
N LYS A 225 -23.66 24.02 -7.51
CA LYS A 225 -23.84 23.73 -6.08
C LYS A 225 -24.57 22.40 -5.94
N ALA A 226 -23.88 21.36 -5.50
CA ALA A 226 -24.45 20.02 -5.37
C ALA A 226 -23.83 19.27 -4.19
N ASN A 227 -24.65 18.54 -3.44
CA ASN A 227 -24.24 17.71 -2.29
C ASN A 227 -23.43 18.47 -1.21
N GLY A 228 -23.78 19.74 -0.95
CA GLY A 228 -23.09 20.57 0.05
C GLY A 228 -21.66 20.98 -0.34
N GLN A 229 -21.31 20.91 -1.63
CA GLN A 229 -20.04 21.35 -2.17
C GLN A 229 -20.22 22.39 -3.27
N TYR A 230 -19.31 23.36 -3.29
CA TYR A 230 -19.25 24.42 -4.27
C TYR A 230 -18.27 24.03 -5.39
N GLN A 231 -18.78 23.72 -6.58
CA GLN A 231 -17.99 23.12 -7.65
C GLN A 231 -17.72 24.13 -8.77
N VAL A 232 -16.44 24.35 -9.09
CA VAL A 232 -15.99 25.17 -10.21
C VAL A 232 -15.57 24.23 -11.34
N VAL A 233 -16.28 24.27 -12.46
CA VAL A 233 -16.04 23.41 -13.63
C VAL A 233 -14.95 24.05 -14.48
N ILE A 234 -13.83 23.35 -14.66
CA ILE A 234 -12.65 23.86 -15.38
C ILE A 234 -12.49 23.15 -16.73
N GLY A 235 -12.80 21.85 -16.80
CA GLY A 235 -12.54 21.00 -17.97
C GLY A 235 -11.33 20.08 -17.77
N THR A 236 -10.75 19.58 -18.86
CA THR A 236 -9.70 18.54 -18.85
C THR A 236 -8.38 18.96 -18.17
N HIS A 237 -8.12 20.26 -18.03
CA HIS A 237 -6.91 20.82 -17.39
C HIS A 237 -7.03 21.00 -15.87
N VAL A 238 -8.07 20.44 -15.25
CA VAL A 238 -8.35 20.66 -13.82
C VAL A 238 -7.25 20.16 -12.88
N GLU A 239 -6.48 19.14 -13.28
CA GLU A 239 -5.37 18.61 -12.49
C GLU A 239 -4.22 19.63 -12.40
N ASP A 240 -3.88 20.29 -13.50
CA ASP A 240 -2.85 21.33 -13.51
C ASP A 240 -3.29 22.57 -12.72
N VAL A 241 -4.56 22.97 -12.90
CA VAL A 241 -5.14 24.08 -12.14
C VAL A 241 -5.20 23.73 -10.66
N TYR A 242 -5.53 22.49 -10.28
CA TYR A 242 -5.50 22.03 -8.89
C TYR A 242 -4.08 22.13 -8.30
N ASN A 243 -3.08 21.63 -9.02
CA ASN A 243 -1.70 21.63 -8.57
C ASN A 243 -1.15 23.05 -8.32
N ASP A 244 -1.48 24.01 -9.19
CA ASP A 244 -1.12 25.41 -8.99
C ASP A 244 -1.97 26.08 -7.90
N LEU A 245 -3.26 25.75 -7.80
CA LEU A 245 -4.17 26.28 -6.78
C LEU A 245 -3.79 25.84 -5.36
N ILE A 246 -3.33 24.60 -5.19
CA ILE A 246 -2.77 24.11 -3.91
C ILE A 246 -1.52 24.94 -3.54
N LYS A 247 -0.59 25.16 -4.48
CA LYS A 247 0.65 25.91 -4.22
C LYS A 247 0.40 27.37 -3.89
N ILE A 248 -0.52 28.02 -4.62
CA ILE A 248 -0.84 29.46 -4.46
C ILE A 248 -1.73 29.68 -3.25
N GLY A 249 -2.70 28.79 -3.05
CA GLY A 249 -3.63 28.79 -1.94
C GLY A 249 -3.00 28.40 -0.62
N ASN A 250 -1.89 27.65 -0.66
CA ASN A 250 -1.32 26.95 0.49
C ASN A 250 -2.32 25.97 1.12
N PHE A 251 -3.19 25.40 0.29
CA PHE A 251 -4.17 24.40 0.69
C PHE A 251 -3.47 23.02 0.73
N THR A 252 -3.81 22.18 1.70
CA THR A 252 -3.23 20.83 1.79
C THR A 252 -3.73 19.94 0.64
N SER A 253 -2.80 19.34 -0.13
CA SER A 253 -3.09 18.40 -1.22
C SER A 253 -3.86 17.15 -0.73
N GLU A 254 -4.56 16.43 -1.62
CA GLU A 254 -5.29 15.19 -1.29
C GLU A 254 -4.41 14.05 -0.77
N SER A 255 -3.08 14.12 -0.93
CA SER A 255 -2.14 13.23 -0.25
C SER A 255 -1.96 13.54 1.25
N ASP A 256 -2.54 14.64 1.74
CA ASP A 256 -2.50 15.11 3.13
C ASP A 256 -3.90 15.27 3.78
N THR A 257 -5.03 15.11 3.08
CA THR A 257 -6.39 15.18 3.70
C THR A 257 -6.84 13.90 4.42
N LYS A 258 -5.88 13.19 5.02
CA LYS A 258 -6.07 12.48 6.30
C LYS A 258 -4.93 12.79 7.26
N LYS A 259 -4.75 14.07 7.61
CA LYS A 259 -4.11 14.62 8.82
C LYS A 259 -4.07 16.15 8.61
N GLU A 260 -4.74 17.02 9.37
CA GLU A 260 -4.97 17.04 10.80
C GLU A 260 -5.99 18.14 11.10
N SER A 261 -6.87 17.88 12.06
CA SER A 261 -7.25 18.95 12.99
C SER A 261 -6.06 19.19 13.92
N ILE A 262 -5.49 20.39 13.85
CA ILE A 262 -4.80 21.17 14.89
C ILE A 262 -4.12 20.35 16.00
N GLY A 263 -2.78 20.32 15.93
CA GLY A 263 -1.92 20.34 17.11
C GLY A 263 -1.33 19.00 17.53
N ASP A 264 -0.22 18.60 16.93
CA ASP A 264 0.84 17.97 17.71
C ASP A 264 2.20 18.13 17.02
N LYS A 265 3.20 18.62 17.77
CA LYS A 265 4.59 18.67 17.29
C LYS A 265 4.97 17.27 16.80
N LYS A 266 5.32 17.13 15.51
CA LYS A 266 5.65 15.85 14.85
C LYS A 266 6.87 15.19 15.52
N GLY A 267 6.63 14.44 16.60
CA GLY A 267 7.65 13.62 17.23
C GLY A 267 8.05 12.45 16.32
N VAL A 268 9.32 12.06 16.37
CA VAL A 268 9.87 10.92 15.58
C VAL A 268 9.02 9.65 15.77
N ILE A 269 8.53 9.41 16.99
CA ILE A 269 7.66 8.28 17.32
C ILE A 269 6.32 8.33 16.56
N SER A 270 5.67 9.50 16.44
CA SER A 270 4.39 9.58 15.71
C SER A 270 4.57 9.41 14.21
N ALA A 271 5.70 9.86 13.66
CA ALA A 271 6.07 9.58 12.27
C ALA A 271 6.34 8.09 12.02
N PHE A 272 7.07 7.44 12.93
CA PHE A 272 7.32 5.99 12.88
C PHE A 272 6.03 5.18 12.96
N LEU A 273 5.15 5.44 13.94
CA LEU A 273 3.88 4.74 14.06
C LEU A 273 2.99 4.96 12.81
N LYS A 274 2.98 6.18 12.24
CA LYS A 274 2.30 6.47 10.97
C LYS A 274 2.82 5.58 9.84
N LEU A 275 4.15 5.48 9.69
CA LEU A 275 4.79 4.64 8.66
C LEU A 275 4.36 3.18 8.80
N ILE A 276 4.43 2.62 10.01
CA ILE A 276 4.03 1.23 10.26
C ILE A 276 2.55 1.03 9.94
N SER A 277 1.66 1.91 10.42
CA SER A 277 0.23 1.80 10.11
C SER A 277 -0.06 1.82 8.61
N GLU A 278 0.60 2.68 7.84
CA GLU A 278 0.41 2.77 6.38
C GLU A 278 0.86 1.50 5.66
N ILE A 279 1.96 0.87 6.10
CA ILE A 279 2.51 -0.35 5.50
C ILE A 279 1.62 -1.58 5.83
N PHE A 280 1.04 -1.63 7.03
CA PHE A 280 0.22 -2.78 7.47
C PHE A 280 -1.24 -2.71 7.06
N GLN A 281 -1.79 -1.51 6.89
CA GLN A 281 -3.21 -1.33 6.61
C GLN A 281 -3.72 -2.17 5.42
N PRO A 282 -2.99 -2.30 4.28
CA PRO A 282 -3.43 -3.15 3.16
C PRO A 282 -3.43 -4.65 3.47
N VAL A 283 -2.69 -5.10 4.48
CA VAL A 283 -2.45 -6.53 4.79
C VAL A 283 -3.36 -7.03 5.93
N LEU A 284 -3.96 -6.12 6.68
CA LEU A 284 -4.66 -6.40 7.93
C LEU A 284 -5.81 -7.42 7.80
N GLY A 285 -6.57 -7.37 6.71
CA GLY A 285 -7.65 -8.32 6.46
C GLY A 285 -7.14 -9.76 6.33
N ALA A 286 -6.06 -9.96 5.57
CA ALA A 286 -5.44 -11.26 5.40
C ALA A 286 -4.78 -11.76 6.70
N MET A 287 -4.12 -10.87 7.46
CA MET A 287 -3.55 -11.20 8.78
C MET A 287 -4.61 -11.69 9.76
N THR A 288 -5.77 -11.05 9.75
CA THR A 288 -6.91 -11.42 10.59
C THR A 288 -7.41 -12.82 10.23
N ALA A 289 -7.60 -13.11 8.94
CA ALA A 289 -8.02 -14.43 8.48
C ALA A 289 -7.00 -15.52 8.88
N ALA A 290 -5.71 -15.26 8.63
CA ALA A 290 -4.63 -16.16 9.00
C ALA A 290 -4.59 -16.43 10.53
N GLY A 291 -4.73 -15.38 11.34
CA GLY A 291 -4.78 -15.50 12.80
C GLY A 291 -6.00 -16.27 13.31
N MET A 292 -7.17 -16.06 12.70
CA MET A 292 -8.39 -16.82 13.01
C MET A 292 -8.25 -18.30 12.70
N ILE A 293 -7.64 -18.67 11.56
CA ILE A 293 -7.37 -20.07 11.21
C ILE A 293 -6.49 -20.71 12.28
N LYS A 294 -5.40 -20.04 12.66
CA LYS A 294 -4.51 -20.53 13.74
C LYS A 294 -5.25 -20.68 15.07
N GLY A 295 -6.15 -19.74 15.40
CA GLY A 295 -6.94 -19.81 16.62
C GLY A 295 -7.95 -20.96 16.64
N VAL A 296 -8.64 -21.20 15.53
CA VAL A 296 -9.53 -22.35 15.37
C VAL A 296 -8.75 -23.66 15.50
N LEU A 297 -7.58 -23.77 14.86
CA LEU A 297 -6.73 -24.95 14.99
C LEU A 297 -6.26 -25.18 16.43
N ALA A 298 -5.85 -24.12 17.13
CA ALA A 298 -5.47 -24.21 18.53
C ALA A 298 -6.62 -24.77 19.39
N LEU A 299 -7.86 -24.31 19.14
CA LEU A 299 -9.04 -24.82 19.83
C LEU A 299 -9.29 -26.31 19.53
N LEU A 300 -9.27 -26.69 18.25
CA LEU A 300 -9.53 -28.07 17.81
C LEU A 300 -8.47 -29.06 18.32
N THR A 301 -7.22 -28.60 18.49
CA THR A 301 -6.15 -29.41 19.10
C THR A 301 -6.36 -29.59 20.59
N ILE A 302 -6.76 -28.55 21.32
CA ILE A 302 -6.98 -28.66 22.77
C ILE A 302 -8.23 -29.48 23.11
N THR A 303 -9.28 -29.40 22.28
CA THR A 303 -10.48 -30.24 22.44
C THR A 303 -10.27 -31.67 21.95
N ASN A 304 -9.06 -32.03 21.50
CA ASN A 304 -8.69 -33.34 20.99
C ASN A 304 -9.51 -33.79 19.77
N VAL A 305 -10.05 -32.83 19.01
CA VAL A 305 -10.77 -33.07 17.75
C VAL A 305 -9.78 -33.30 16.59
N LEU A 306 -8.63 -32.63 16.63
CA LEU A 306 -7.56 -32.73 15.64
C LEU A 306 -6.20 -32.83 16.32
N ASN A 307 -5.43 -33.86 15.97
CA ASN A 307 -4.05 -34.00 16.41
C ASN A 307 -3.11 -33.22 15.50
N LYS A 308 -1.96 -32.79 16.05
CA LYS A 308 -0.95 -32.04 15.28
C LYS A 308 -0.31 -32.85 14.15
N GLU A 309 -0.38 -34.18 14.26
CA GLU A 309 0.14 -35.13 13.29
C GLU A 309 -0.85 -35.38 12.13
N ASP A 310 -2.12 -34.99 12.30
CA ASP A 310 -3.13 -35.19 11.28
C ASP A 310 -2.82 -34.33 10.05
N GLY A 311 -2.90 -34.93 8.86
CA GLY A 311 -2.68 -34.20 7.60
C GLY A 311 -3.57 -32.97 7.45
N THR A 312 -4.80 -33.03 7.95
CA THR A 312 -5.73 -31.88 7.99
C THR A 312 -5.18 -30.74 8.83
N TYR A 313 -4.64 -31.03 10.03
CA TYR A 313 -4.02 -30.01 10.88
C TYR A 313 -2.80 -29.39 10.18
N ILE A 314 -1.93 -30.24 9.61
CA ILE A 314 -0.72 -29.78 8.92
C ILE A 314 -1.09 -28.84 7.76
N LEU A 315 -2.03 -29.23 6.90
CA LEU A 315 -2.42 -28.41 5.75
C LEU A 315 -3.08 -27.09 6.18
N LEU A 316 -3.98 -27.11 7.17
CA LEU A 316 -4.63 -25.89 7.66
C LEU A 316 -3.66 -24.97 8.41
N SER A 317 -2.71 -25.53 9.18
CA SER A 317 -1.69 -24.75 9.88
C SER A 317 -0.78 -24.05 8.87
N VAL A 318 -0.39 -24.70 7.77
CA VAL A 318 0.34 -24.06 6.67
C VAL A 318 -0.42 -22.87 6.09
N VAL A 319 -1.75 -22.99 5.90
CA VAL A 319 -2.57 -21.84 5.44
C VAL A 319 -2.49 -20.68 6.44
N GLY A 320 -2.67 -20.97 7.74
CA GLY A 320 -2.60 -19.96 8.80
C GLY A 320 -1.21 -19.34 8.97
N ASP A 321 -0.15 -20.11 8.80
CA ASP A 321 1.23 -19.67 9.02
C ASP A 321 1.86 -18.99 7.81
N SER A 322 1.42 -19.32 6.59
CA SER A 322 1.99 -18.82 5.34
C SER A 322 2.13 -17.30 5.32
N LEU A 323 1.07 -16.57 5.70
CA LEU A 323 1.10 -15.11 5.73
C LEU A 323 2.15 -14.58 6.71
N PHE A 324 2.21 -15.15 7.91
CA PHE A 324 3.15 -14.73 8.95
C PHE A 324 4.59 -15.07 8.56
N TYR A 325 4.82 -16.24 7.99
CA TYR A 325 6.14 -16.67 7.54
C TYR A 325 6.66 -15.77 6.42
N PHE A 326 5.83 -15.50 5.41
CA PHE A 326 6.16 -14.66 4.25
C PHE A 326 5.86 -13.16 4.46
N LEU A 327 5.70 -12.71 5.72
CA LEU A 327 5.51 -11.29 6.04
C LEU A 327 6.55 -10.39 5.36
N PRO A 328 7.85 -10.74 5.31
CA PRO A 328 8.83 -9.94 4.58
C PRO A 328 8.45 -9.67 3.12
N ILE A 329 7.93 -10.67 2.39
CA ILE A 329 7.52 -10.51 0.98
C ILE A 329 6.33 -9.55 0.88
N ILE A 330 5.32 -9.78 1.72
CA ILE A 330 4.05 -9.03 1.69
C ILE A 330 4.28 -7.58 2.13
N LEU A 331 5.09 -7.36 3.16
CA LEU A 331 5.45 -6.02 3.61
C LEU A 331 6.45 -5.35 2.68
N GLY A 332 7.27 -6.11 1.95
CA GLY A 332 8.10 -5.61 0.86
C GLY A 332 7.26 -4.95 -0.23
N TYR A 333 6.13 -5.56 -0.60
CA TYR A 333 5.15 -4.98 -1.52
C TYR A 333 4.58 -3.65 -1.00
N THR A 334 4.04 -3.63 0.23
CA THR A 334 3.40 -2.41 0.77
C THR A 334 4.40 -1.31 1.10
N ALA A 335 5.61 -1.66 1.53
CA ALA A 335 6.72 -0.72 1.71
C ALA A 335 7.17 -0.13 0.37
N ALA A 336 7.22 -0.92 -0.71
CA ALA A 336 7.58 -0.42 -2.03
C ALA A 336 6.57 0.61 -2.54
N LYS A 337 5.27 0.34 -2.37
CA LYS A 337 4.23 1.36 -2.61
C LYS A 337 4.45 2.63 -1.81
N ARG A 338 4.76 2.48 -0.52
CA ARG A 338 4.98 3.63 0.37
C ARG A 338 6.18 4.48 -0.05
N PHE A 339 7.29 3.84 -0.41
CA PHE A 339 8.54 4.51 -0.76
C PHE A 339 8.70 4.83 -2.26
N LYS A 340 7.67 4.53 -3.07
CA LYS A 340 7.65 4.73 -4.53
C LYS A 340 8.73 3.93 -5.27
N VAL A 341 8.94 2.70 -4.84
CA VAL A 341 9.74 1.67 -5.52
C VAL A 341 8.78 0.74 -6.26
N LYS A 342 9.18 0.16 -7.40
CA LYS A 342 8.35 -0.84 -8.09
C LYS A 342 8.04 -2.00 -7.14
N GLU A 343 6.77 -2.38 -7.05
CA GLU A 343 6.27 -3.32 -6.05
C GLU A 343 6.96 -4.68 -6.12
N VAL A 344 7.19 -5.17 -7.33
CA VAL A 344 7.89 -6.44 -7.57
C VAL A 344 9.30 -6.40 -6.99
N ILE A 345 10.03 -5.27 -7.08
CA ILE A 345 11.37 -5.12 -6.47
C ILE A 345 11.26 -5.25 -4.95
N GLY A 346 10.26 -4.62 -4.33
CA GLY A 346 10.00 -4.74 -2.89
C GLY A 346 9.73 -6.17 -2.46
N MET A 347 8.87 -6.87 -3.21
CA MET A 347 8.58 -8.29 -2.98
C MET A 347 9.82 -9.16 -3.13
N THR A 348 10.64 -8.93 -4.16
CA THR A 348 11.89 -9.65 -4.36
C THR A 348 12.86 -9.43 -3.19
N LEU A 349 13.00 -8.20 -2.69
CA LEU A 349 13.85 -7.91 -1.53
C LEU A 349 13.35 -8.60 -0.26
N GLY A 350 12.03 -8.66 -0.05
CA GLY A 350 11.44 -9.47 1.01
C GLY A 350 11.68 -10.97 0.81
N GLY A 351 11.62 -11.44 -0.43
CA GLY A 351 11.86 -12.84 -0.81
C GLY A 351 13.30 -13.28 -0.54
N VAL A 352 14.27 -12.40 -0.77
CA VAL A 352 15.69 -12.67 -0.46
C VAL A 352 15.88 -13.00 1.02
N LEU A 353 15.20 -12.30 1.93
CA LEU A 353 15.32 -12.52 3.37
C LEU A 353 14.81 -13.90 3.82
N VAL A 354 13.79 -14.43 3.16
CA VAL A 354 13.14 -15.70 3.52
C VAL A 354 13.40 -16.80 2.51
N TYR A 355 14.36 -16.61 1.61
CA TYR A 355 14.66 -17.59 0.58
C TYR A 355 15.20 -18.87 1.22
N PRO A 356 14.75 -20.08 0.80
CA PRO A 356 15.10 -21.33 1.48
C PRO A 356 16.61 -21.56 1.66
N THR A 357 17.43 -21.14 0.69
CA THR A 357 18.90 -21.23 0.82
C THR A 357 19.46 -20.31 1.89
N VAL A 358 18.91 -19.10 2.06
CA VAL A 358 19.34 -18.18 3.13
C VAL A 358 18.95 -18.75 4.49
N VAL A 359 17.76 -19.34 4.59
CA VAL A 359 17.28 -20.02 5.80
C VAL A 359 18.14 -21.25 6.13
N SER A 360 18.47 -22.08 5.13
CA SER A 360 19.23 -23.32 5.35
C SER A 360 20.70 -23.09 5.67
N LEU A 361 21.29 -21.97 5.22
CA LEU A 361 22.68 -21.61 5.56
C LEU A 361 22.89 -21.50 7.09
N MET A 362 21.88 -21.10 7.85
CA MET A 362 21.96 -21.02 9.31
C MET A 362 22.01 -22.38 10.01
N SER A 363 21.55 -23.44 9.34
CA SER A 363 21.61 -24.82 9.83
C SER A 363 22.86 -25.55 9.36
N GLY A 364 23.71 -24.89 8.57
CA GLY A 364 24.96 -25.44 8.05
C GLY A 364 26.07 -25.47 9.10
N LYS A 365 27.21 -26.08 8.71
CA LYS A 365 28.42 -26.04 9.52
C LYS A 365 28.95 -24.60 9.55
N GLU A 366 29.19 -24.09 10.75
CA GLU A 366 29.87 -22.81 10.97
C GLU A 366 31.26 -22.81 10.31
N LEU A 367 31.60 -21.73 9.61
CA LEU A 367 32.91 -21.55 9.00
C LEU A 367 33.95 -21.13 10.04
N TYR A 368 33.61 -20.09 10.80
CA TYR A 368 34.38 -19.55 11.92
C TYR A 368 33.49 -18.56 12.69
N SER A 369 33.87 -18.26 13.93
CA SER A 369 33.21 -17.21 14.72
C SER A 369 34.04 -15.94 14.67
N LEU A 370 33.37 -14.79 14.55
CA LEU A 370 33.97 -13.48 14.75
C LEU A 370 33.82 -13.07 16.21
N PHE A 371 34.84 -12.41 16.75
CA PHE A 371 34.83 -11.84 18.11
C PHE A 371 34.51 -12.84 19.23
N SER A 372 34.96 -14.10 19.10
CA SER A 372 34.75 -15.16 20.11
C SER A 372 35.09 -14.71 21.53
N GLY A 373 34.24 -15.06 22.48
CA GLY A 373 34.43 -14.72 23.90
C GLY A 373 34.09 -13.26 24.23
N THR A 374 33.49 -12.52 23.30
CA THR A 374 32.95 -11.16 23.55
C THR A 374 31.45 -11.13 23.33
N MET A 375 30.77 -10.09 23.81
CA MET A 375 29.34 -9.86 23.54
C MET A 375 29.00 -9.69 22.03
N PHE A 376 30.02 -9.52 21.20
CA PHE A 376 29.90 -9.37 19.75
C PHE A 376 30.12 -10.69 19.00
N GLU A 377 30.24 -11.81 19.72
CA GLU A 377 30.43 -13.11 19.12
C GLU A 377 29.34 -13.40 18.09
N SER A 378 29.79 -13.68 16.87
CA SER A 378 28.93 -13.84 15.70
C SER A 378 29.40 -15.02 14.88
N HIS A 379 28.55 -16.03 14.76
CA HIS A 379 28.82 -17.23 13.96
C HIS A 379 28.64 -16.94 12.48
N VAL A 380 29.68 -17.23 11.68
CA VAL A 380 29.68 -16.97 10.24
C VAL A 380 29.44 -18.28 9.50
N TYR A 381 28.37 -18.30 8.71
CA TYR A 381 27.98 -19.47 7.91
C TYR A 381 28.30 -19.30 6.42
N THR A 382 28.49 -18.06 5.95
CA THR A 382 28.80 -17.78 4.54
C THR A 382 29.54 -16.46 4.37
N THR A 383 30.04 -16.21 3.15
CA THR A 383 30.70 -14.97 2.77
C THR A 383 30.14 -14.39 1.47
N PHE A 384 30.19 -13.07 1.32
CA PHE A 384 29.86 -12.35 0.09
C PHE A 384 31.08 -11.54 -0.33
N LEU A 385 31.70 -11.87 -1.47
CA LEU A 385 32.96 -11.26 -1.93
C LEU A 385 34.08 -11.31 -0.87
N GLY A 386 34.13 -12.38 -0.08
CA GLY A 386 35.07 -12.52 1.04
C GLY A 386 34.66 -11.78 2.33
N ILE A 387 33.57 -11.01 2.31
CA ILE A 387 33.03 -10.34 3.50
C ILE A 387 32.16 -11.35 4.28
N PRO A 388 32.37 -11.53 5.58
CA PRO A 388 31.53 -12.40 6.42
C PRO A 388 30.07 -11.94 6.41
N VAL A 389 29.13 -12.86 6.19
CA VAL A 389 27.69 -12.57 6.29
C VAL A 389 27.14 -13.23 7.55
N ILE A 390 26.73 -12.40 8.51
CA ILE A 390 26.01 -12.85 9.71
C ILE A 390 24.55 -13.04 9.31
N LEU A 391 24.03 -14.25 9.43
CA LEU A 391 22.65 -14.57 9.06
C LEU A 391 21.83 -14.82 10.32
N GLN A 392 20.56 -14.43 10.25
CA GLN A 392 19.56 -14.62 11.30
C GLN A 392 18.24 -15.04 10.64
N SER A 393 17.31 -15.58 11.43
CA SER A 393 15.99 -15.88 10.91
C SER A 393 15.24 -14.58 10.64
N TYR A 394 14.92 -14.33 9.38
CA TYR A 394 14.15 -13.18 8.97
C TYR A 394 12.66 -13.50 8.76
N ALA A 395 12.25 -14.75 8.96
CA ALA A 395 10.85 -15.15 8.90
C ALA A 395 10.02 -14.37 9.93
N SER A 396 8.83 -13.93 9.53
CA SER A 396 7.94 -13.13 10.38
C SER A 396 8.50 -11.80 10.88
N THR A 397 9.63 -11.33 10.34
CA THR A 397 10.17 -10.01 10.66
C THR A 397 9.54 -8.91 9.81
N VAL A 398 9.48 -7.71 10.38
CA VAL A 398 8.75 -6.57 9.79
C VAL A 398 9.73 -5.45 9.40
N ILE A 399 10.53 -4.99 10.36
CA ILE A 399 11.41 -3.83 10.18
C ILE A 399 12.54 -4.07 9.16
N PRO A 400 13.22 -5.24 9.13
CA PRO A 400 14.28 -5.52 8.15
C PRO A 400 13.90 -5.20 6.70
N VAL A 401 12.78 -5.73 6.22
CA VAL A 401 12.37 -5.50 4.82
C VAL A 401 11.99 -4.05 4.58
N ILE A 402 11.34 -3.38 5.52
CA ILE A 402 10.96 -1.96 5.39
C ILE A 402 12.21 -1.09 5.24
N LEU A 403 13.26 -1.37 6.02
CA LEU A 403 14.54 -0.68 5.92
C LEU A 403 15.25 -0.97 4.60
N ILE A 404 15.27 -2.22 4.13
CA ILE A 404 15.88 -2.56 2.84
C ILE A 404 15.16 -1.84 1.70
N VAL A 405 13.84 -1.83 1.68
CA VAL A 405 13.06 -1.15 0.64
C VAL A 405 13.23 0.38 0.74
N TYR A 406 13.35 0.93 1.96
CA TYR A 406 13.70 2.33 2.14
C TYR A 406 15.07 2.66 1.53
N VAL A 407 16.10 1.86 1.79
CA VAL A 407 17.42 2.03 1.19
C VAL A 407 17.37 1.84 -0.34
N ALA A 408 16.66 0.82 -0.81
CA ALA A 408 16.43 0.59 -2.24
C ALA A 408 15.80 1.81 -2.91
N SER A 409 14.88 2.51 -2.25
CA SER A 409 14.29 3.75 -2.79
C SER A 409 15.31 4.89 -2.99
N HIS A 410 16.34 4.95 -2.15
CA HIS A 410 17.43 5.94 -2.29
C HIS A 410 18.39 5.55 -3.41
N ILE A 411 18.76 4.27 -3.47
CA ILE A 411 19.58 3.71 -4.55
C ILE A 411 18.89 3.93 -5.90
N GLN A 412 17.61 3.58 -6.01
CA GLN A 412 16.83 3.74 -7.24
C GLN A 412 16.80 5.20 -7.70
N LYS A 413 16.52 6.16 -6.79
CA LYS A 413 16.54 7.60 -7.11
C LYS A 413 17.90 8.11 -7.56
N LEU A 414 18.99 7.55 -7.04
CA LEU A 414 20.34 7.89 -7.46
C LEU A 414 20.60 7.34 -8.88
N LEU A 415 20.27 6.08 -9.11
CA LEU A 415 20.43 5.42 -10.41
C LEU A 415 19.58 6.09 -11.51
N ASP A 416 18.35 6.50 -11.17
CA ASP A 416 17.47 7.26 -12.07
C ASP A 416 18.08 8.61 -12.49
N LYS A 417 18.92 9.22 -11.64
CA LYS A 417 19.63 10.46 -11.96
C LYS A 417 20.91 10.23 -12.78
N VAL A 418 21.62 9.14 -12.49
CA VAL A 418 22.93 8.85 -13.10
C VAL A 418 22.79 8.18 -14.48
N LEU A 419 21.80 7.29 -14.63
CA LEU A 419 21.65 6.48 -15.85
C LEU A 419 20.89 7.23 -16.96
N PRO A 420 21.41 7.18 -18.22
CA PRO A 420 20.70 7.65 -19.40
C PRO A 420 19.35 6.94 -19.59
N SER A 421 18.38 7.65 -20.19
CA SER A 421 17.02 7.14 -20.41
C SER A 421 16.97 5.81 -21.18
N MET A 422 17.87 5.61 -22.14
CA MET A 422 17.91 4.43 -23.01
C MET A 422 18.13 3.11 -22.26
N ILE A 423 18.86 3.13 -21.15
CA ILE A 423 19.22 1.92 -20.40
C ILE A 423 18.51 1.82 -19.04
N ARG A 424 17.80 2.88 -18.65
CA ARG A 424 17.21 3.03 -17.31
C ARG A 424 16.21 1.92 -16.97
N SER A 425 15.38 1.53 -17.93
CA SER A 425 14.34 0.51 -17.75
C SER A 425 14.89 -0.85 -17.30
N PHE A 426 16.10 -1.19 -17.73
CA PHE A 426 16.78 -2.44 -17.40
C PHE A 426 17.75 -2.28 -16.21
N PHE A 427 18.63 -1.27 -16.26
CA PHE A 427 19.72 -1.15 -15.29
C PHE A 427 19.27 -0.61 -13.93
N VAL A 428 18.22 0.21 -13.85
CA VAL A 428 17.77 0.72 -12.54
C VAL A 428 17.25 -0.42 -11.67
N PRO A 429 16.28 -1.26 -12.11
CA PRO A 429 15.85 -2.41 -11.31
C PRO A 429 16.98 -3.38 -11.00
N PHE A 430 17.82 -3.70 -12.00
CA PHE A 430 18.95 -4.61 -11.86
C PHE A 430 19.94 -4.14 -10.78
N LEU A 431 20.44 -2.91 -10.89
CA LEU A 431 21.41 -2.38 -9.93
C LEU A 431 20.79 -2.12 -8.56
N THR A 432 19.51 -1.74 -8.50
CA THR A 432 18.80 -1.58 -7.22
C THR A 432 18.77 -2.90 -6.45
N LEU A 433 18.42 -4.01 -7.10
CA LEU A 433 18.45 -5.33 -6.47
C LEU A 433 19.88 -5.78 -6.15
N LEU A 434 20.81 -5.61 -7.10
CA LEU A 434 22.21 -6.02 -6.94
C LEU A 434 22.91 -5.33 -5.77
N ILE A 435 22.52 -4.10 -5.45
CA ILE A 435 23.10 -3.33 -4.34
C ILE A 435 22.28 -3.52 -3.06
N ALA A 436 20.96 -3.35 -3.12
CA ALA A 436 20.13 -3.32 -1.92
C ALA A 436 20.01 -4.69 -1.24
N ALA A 437 19.97 -5.80 -2.00
CA ALA A 437 19.84 -7.13 -1.41
C ALA A 437 21.09 -7.56 -0.62
N PRO A 438 22.32 -7.52 -1.19
CA PRO A 438 23.52 -7.85 -0.41
C PRO A 438 23.75 -6.87 0.72
N LEU A 439 23.54 -5.56 0.50
CA LEU A 439 23.69 -4.57 1.56
C LEU A 439 22.72 -4.83 2.73
N GLY A 440 21.48 -5.22 2.41
CA GLY A 440 20.49 -5.61 3.40
C GLY A 440 20.97 -6.76 4.28
N LEU A 441 21.42 -7.86 3.68
CA LEU A 441 21.93 -9.02 4.41
C LEU A 441 23.21 -8.71 5.21
N LEU A 442 24.12 -7.94 4.63
CA LEU A 442 25.40 -7.56 5.26
C LEU A 442 25.23 -6.63 6.45
N VAL A 443 24.19 -5.79 6.47
CA VAL A 443 23.98 -4.80 7.56
C VAL A 443 23.00 -5.32 8.60
N ILE A 444 21.90 -5.94 8.18
CA ILE A 444 20.82 -6.28 9.11
C ILE A 444 21.23 -7.43 10.03
N GLY A 445 21.90 -8.45 9.51
CA GLY A 445 22.34 -9.59 10.31
C GLY A 445 23.22 -9.20 11.50
N PRO A 446 24.33 -8.46 11.29
CA PRO A 446 25.19 -8.01 12.39
C PRO A 446 24.46 -7.11 13.39
N VAL A 447 23.62 -6.18 12.90
CA VAL A 447 22.86 -5.28 13.78
C VAL A 447 21.84 -6.05 14.61
N ALA A 448 21.09 -6.97 13.99
CA ALA A 448 20.11 -7.80 14.68
C ALA A 448 20.77 -8.73 15.69
N GLY A 449 21.87 -9.39 15.31
CA GLY A 449 22.64 -10.27 16.20
C GLY A 449 23.18 -9.52 17.42
N LEU A 450 23.77 -8.34 17.23
CA LEU A 450 24.23 -7.49 18.32
C LEU A 450 23.09 -7.10 19.27
N LEU A 451 21.96 -6.67 18.73
CA LEU A 451 20.78 -6.30 19.53
C LEU A 451 20.19 -7.51 20.27
N GLN A 452 20.19 -8.70 19.67
CA GLN A 452 19.75 -9.94 20.29
C GLN A 452 20.68 -10.38 21.42
N ASN A 453 22.00 -10.33 21.23
CA ASN A 453 22.98 -10.66 22.27
C ASN A 453 22.87 -9.69 23.45
N MET A 454 22.76 -8.39 23.18
CA MET A 454 22.54 -7.38 24.22
C MET A 454 21.21 -7.61 24.96
N LEU A 455 20.16 -7.97 24.23
CA LEU A 455 18.87 -8.29 24.81
C LEU A 455 18.96 -9.53 25.70
N GLY A 456 19.61 -10.61 25.25
CA GLY A 456 19.82 -11.81 26.06
C GLY A 456 20.62 -11.53 27.34
N ALA A 457 21.70 -10.75 27.25
CA ALA A 457 22.48 -10.30 28.41
C ALA A 457 21.63 -9.43 29.36
N ALA A 458 20.81 -8.53 28.82
CA ALA A 458 19.92 -7.69 29.61
C ALA A 458 18.85 -8.53 30.33
N VAL A 459 18.25 -9.50 29.64
CA VAL A 459 17.23 -10.38 30.20
C VAL A 459 17.80 -11.23 31.33
N THR A 460 18.93 -11.90 31.10
CA THR A 460 19.60 -12.71 32.13
C THR A 460 20.04 -11.85 33.32
N GLY A 461 20.61 -10.67 33.08
CA GLY A 461 21.00 -9.73 34.13
C GLY A 461 19.81 -9.20 34.94
N LEU A 462 18.68 -8.88 34.29
CA LEU A 462 17.47 -8.43 34.98
C LEU A 462 16.85 -9.54 35.82
N ILE A 463 16.82 -10.78 35.32
CA ILE A 463 16.29 -11.94 36.05
C ILE A 463 17.16 -12.21 37.29
N ALA A 464 18.49 -12.17 37.14
CA ALA A 464 19.43 -12.34 38.25
C ALA A 464 19.27 -11.27 39.33
N LEU A 465 18.90 -10.04 38.94
CA LEU A 465 18.60 -8.96 39.88
C LEU A 465 17.26 -9.19 40.58
N ASN A 466 16.16 -9.34 39.82
CA ASN A 466 14.84 -9.66 40.34
C ASN A 466 13.86 -10.01 39.21
N ALA A 467 13.17 -11.15 39.30
CA ALA A 467 12.20 -11.60 38.31
C ALA A 467 11.01 -10.62 38.09
N GLY A 468 10.56 -9.90 39.13
CA GLY A 468 9.53 -8.88 39.00
C GLY A 468 10.00 -7.64 38.24
N ILE A 469 11.24 -7.20 38.46
CA ILE A 469 11.84 -6.09 37.69
C ILE A 469 12.06 -6.53 36.24
N ALA A 470 12.58 -7.74 36.03
CA ALA A 470 12.66 -8.33 34.69
C ALA A 470 11.31 -8.34 34.00
N GLY A 471 10.25 -8.74 34.71
CA GLY A 471 8.89 -8.78 34.20
C GLY A 471 8.32 -7.41 33.85
N LEU A 472 8.65 -6.36 34.61
CA LEU A 472 8.26 -4.99 34.28
C LEU A 472 8.76 -4.58 32.88
N PHE A 473 10.05 -4.81 32.62
CA PHE A 473 10.67 -4.41 31.36
C PHE A 473 10.31 -5.37 30.22
N LEU A 474 10.43 -6.68 30.43
CA LEU A 474 10.10 -7.68 29.42
C LEU A 474 8.63 -7.58 29.01
N GLY A 475 7.70 -7.53 29.97
CA GLY A 475 6.28 -7.37 29.69
C GLY A 475 5.98 -6.07 28.93
N ALA A 476 6.62 -4.95 29.30
CA ALA A 476 6.37 -3.67 28.64
C ALA A 476 6.94 -3.59 27.22
N PHE A 477 8.11 -4.17 26.96
CA PHE A 477 8.80 -4.04 25.69
C PHE A 477 8.59 -5.23 24.75
N TRP A 478 8.01 -6.34 25.21
CA TRP A 478 7.84 -7.56 24.39
C TRP A 478 7.20 -7.27 23.03
N THR A 479 6.10 -6.54 23.01
CA THR A 479 5.40 -6.17 21.78
C THR A 479 6.29 -5.40 20.80
N ILE A 480 7.17 -4.53 21.30
CA ILE A 480 8.15 -3.81 20.47
C ILE A 480 9.21 -4.79 19.96
N LEU A 481 9.72 -5.69 20.81
CA LEU A 481 10.68 -6.72 20.39
C LEU A 481 10.13 -7.64 19.30
N VAL A 482 8.83 -7.96 19.35
CA VAL A 482 8.13 -8.70 18.29
C VAL A 482 8.14 -7.92 16.98
N MET A 483 7.81 -6.62 17.00
CA MET A 483 7.84 -5.78 15.79
C MET A 483 9.22 -5.77 15.11
N PHE A 484 10.30 -5.69 15.88
CA PHE A 484 11.66 -5.70 15.34
C PHE A 484 12.21 -7.11 15.04
N GLY A 485 11.49 -8.17 15.39
CA GLY A 485 11.98 -9.55 15.29
C GLY A 485 13.04 -9.92 16.35
N LEU A 486 13.36 -9.02 17.28
CA LEU A 486 14.38 -9.23 18.31
C LEU A 486 13.96 -10.28 19.36
N HIS A 487 12.65 -10.53 19.50
CA HIS A 487 12.11 -11.56 20.38
C HIS A 487 12.65 -12.98 20.10
N TRP A 488 13.10 -13.27 18.87
CA TRP A 488 13.76 -14.53 18.52
C TRP A 488 15.09 -14.75 19.25
N GLY A 489 15.73 -13.67 19.74
CA GLY A 489 16.89 -13.79 20.63
C GLY A 489 16.54 -14.23 22.05
N VAL A 490 15.25 -14.17 22.43
CA VAL A 490 14.77 -14.52 23.78
C VAL A 490 14.08 -15.89 23.81
N ILE A 491 13.30 -16.24 22.79
CA ILE A 491 12.51 -17.49 22.75
C ILE A 491 13.33 -18.76 23.03
N PRO A 492 14.55 -18.95 22.47
CA PRO A 492 15.33 -20.17 22.73
C PRO A 492 15.62 -20.42 24.21
N PHE A 493 15.73 -19.36 25.03
CA PHE A 493 15.92 -19.51 26.48
C PHE A 493 14.79 -20.28 27.13
N PHE A 494 13.55 -20.15 26.64
CA PHE A 494 12.42 -20.88 27.21
C PHE A 494 12.63 -22.40 27.11
N ALA A 495 13.15 -22.87 25.98
CA ALA A 495 13.38 -24.29 25.74
C ALA A 495 14.59 -24.79 26.52
N ILE A 496 15.64 -23.98 26.59
CA ILE A 496 16.85 -24.27 27.36
C ILE A 496 16.52 -24.37 28.86
N ASP A 497 15.74 -23.43 29.39
CA ASP A 497 15.36 -23.40 30.80
C ASP A 497 14.46 -24.59 31.16
N VAL A 498 13.45 -24.91 30.34
CA VAL A 498 12.63 -26.10 30.55
C VAL A 498 13.47 -27.38 30.49
N ALA A 499 14.40 -27.50 29.55
CA ALA A 499 15.28 -28.67 29.45
C ALA A 499 16.27 -28.79 30.62
N THR A 500 16.77 -27.65 31.14
CA THR A 500 17.82 -27.62 32.17
C THR A 500 17.25 -27.68 33.58
N TYR A 501 16.19 -26.91 33.85
CA TYR A 501 15.61 -26.71 35.18
C TYR A 501 14.24 -27.39 35.35
N GLY A 502 13.65 -27.91 34.27
CA GLY A 502 12.28 -28.45 34.25
C GLY A 502 11.19 -27.37 34.14
N TYR A 503 11.57 -26.09 34.09
CA TYR A 503 10.67 -24.96 33.95
C TYR A 503 11.41 -23.73 33.39
N ASP A 504 10.65 -22.82 32.79
CA ASP A 504 11.11 -21.51 32.33
C ASP A 504 10.50 -20.37 33.14
N VAL A 505 11.30 -19.36 33.43
CA VAL A 505 10.91 -18.18 34.21
C VAL A 505 10.67 -16.94 33.35
N ILE A 506 10.98 -16.99 32.04
CA ILE A 506 10.95 -15.82 31.16
C ILE A 506 9.60 -15.69 30.45
N ASN A 507 9.07 -16.78 29.89
CA ASN A 507 7.78 -16.80 29.19
C ASN A 507 6.60 -16.30 30.03
N PRO A 508 6.47 -16.65 31.33
CA PRO A 508 5.41 -16.10 32.18
C PRO A 508 5.42 -14.57 32.26
N LEU A 509 6.60 -13.94 32.20
CA LEU A 509 6.77 -12.49 32.30
C LEU A 509 6.17 -11.72 31.11
N ILE A 510 6.05 -12.37 29.96
CA ILE A 510 5.57 -11.75 28.71
C ILE A 510 4.11 -12.13 28.41
N PHE A 511 3.55 -13.08 29.15
CA PHE A 511 2.17 -13.56 28.99
C PHE A 511 1.14 -12.42 29.12
N SER A 512 1.36 -11.51 30.07
CA SER A 512 0.51 -10.35 30.33
C SER A 512 0.31 -9.43 29.12
N GLY A 513 1.23 -9.46 28.15
CA GLY A 513 1.17 -8.60 26.95
C GLY A 513 0.01 -8.91 26.01
N ALA A 514 -0.31 -10.20 25.84
CA ALA A 514 -1.47 -10.63 25.06
C ALA A 514 -2.78 -10.17 25.71
N LEU A 515 -2.87 -10.30 27.03
CA LEU A 515 -4.05 -9.94 27.83
C LEU A 515 -4.24 -8.43 27.89
N ALA A 516 -3.16 -7.64 27.98
CA ALA A 516 -3.22 -6.19 27.86
C ALA A 516 -3.79 -5.76 26.50
N SER A 517 -3.26 -6.35 25.43
CA SER A 517 -3.69 -6.06 24.06
C SER A 517 -5.18 -6.36 23.88
N MET A 518 -5.63 -7.51 24.39
CA MET A 518 -7.04 -7.90 24.42
C MET A 518 -7.91 -6.86 25.17
N GLY A 519 -7.47 -6.40 26.35
CA GLY A 519 -8.17 -5.37 27.13
C GLY A 519 -8.25 -4.01 26.41
N SER A 520 -7.14 -3.53 25.86
CA SER A 520 -7.13 -2.27 25.11
C SER A 520 -7.98 -2.32 23.84
N VAL A 521 -7.97 -3.43 23.09
CA VAL A 521 -8.82 -3.57 21.90
C VAL A 521 -10.29 -3.64 22.29
N LEU A 522 -10.65 -4.34 23.37
CA LEU A 522 -12.03 -4.37 23.86
C LEU A 522 -12.53 -2.96 24.22
N ALA A 523 -11.70 -2.17 24.90
CA ALA A 523 -12.04 -0.78 25.21
C ALA A 523 -12.28 0.04 23.93
N VAL A 524 -11.47 -0.16 22.88
CA VAL A 524 -11.68 0.49 21.57
C VAL A 524 -13.00 0.05 20.93
N ILE A 525 -13.33 -1.25 20.96
CA ILE A 525 -14.59 -1.79 20.41
C ILE A 525 -15.81 -1.14 21.06
N ILE A 526 -15.81 -1.03 22.39
CA ILE A 526 -16.94 -0.46 23.14
C ILE A 526 -17.09 1.04 22.83
N ARG A 527 -15.97 1.73 22.60
CA ARG A 527 -15.95 3.17 22.40
C ARG A 527 -16.27 3.62 20.97
N THR A 528 -15.86 2.85 19.98
CA THR A 528 -15.98 3.27 18.58
C THR A 528 -17.42 3.21 18.07
N LYS A 529 -17.87 4.28 17.42
CA LYS A 529 -19.15 4.34 16.68
C LYS A 529 -18.94 4.10 15.19
N SER A 530 -17.69 4.14 14.72
CA SER A 530 -17.33 3.88 13.33
C SER A 530 -17.50 2.41 12.98
N SER A 531 -18.36 2.13 11.99
CA SER A 531 -18.53 0.78 11.43
C SER A 531 -17.21 0.24 10.87
N LYS A 532 -16.40 1.10 10.23
CA LYS A 532 -15.10 0.73 9.67
C LYS A 532 -14.11 0.26 10.74
N GLU A 533 -14.05 0.97 11.86
CA GLU A 533 -13.15 0.63 12.96
C GLU A 533 -13.62 -0.63 13.69
N ARG A 534 -14.94 -0.77 13.90
CA ARG A 534 -15.54 -1.97 14.46
C ARG A 534 -15.24 -3.22 13.62
N ASN A 535 -15.32 -3.11 12.30
CA ASN A 535 -15.01 -4.20 11.36
C ASN A 535 -13.53 -4.65 11.43
N ILE A 536 -12.65 -3.82 11.96
CA ILE A 536 -11.23 -4.17 12.17
C ILE A 536 -11.01 -4.68 13.60
N ALA A 537 -11.55 -3.98 14.58
CA ALA A 537 -11.25 -4.22 15.99
C ALA A 537 -11.88 -5.52 16.52
N ILE A 538 -13.11 -5.86 16.12
CA ILE A 538 -13.78 -7.09 16.58
C ILE A 538 -13.01 -8.34 16.14
N PRO A 539 -12.69 -8.53 14.84
CA PRO A 539 -11.90 -9.68 14.42
C PRO A 539 -10.52 -9.74 15.07
N ALA A 540 -9.86 -8.58 15.24
CA ALA A 540 -8.58 -8.48 15.92
C ALA A 540 -8.66 -8.90 17.40
N PHE A 541 -9.72 -8.50 18.11
CA PHE A 541 -9.98 -8.94 19.48
C PHE A 541 -10.15 -10.46 19.56
N LEU A 542 -10.97 -11.06 18.68
CA LEU A 542 -11.13 -12.51 18.64
C LEU A 542 -9.80 -13.23 18.41
N SER A 543 -8.95 -12.70 17.52
CA SER A 543 -7.60 -13.21 17.28
C SER A 543 -6.73 -13.20 18.56
N THR A 544 -6.81 -12.15 19.38
CA THR A 544 -6.01 -12.06 20.62
C THR A 544 -6.40 -13.11 21.67
N ILE A 545 -7.66 -13.56 21.71
CA ILE A 545 -8.11 -14.62 22.64
C ILE A 545 -7.32 -15.91 22.39
N PHE A 546 -7.04 -16.19 21.12
CA PHE A 546 -6.28 -17.35 20.67
C PHE A 546 -4.76 -17.14 20.66
N GLY A 547 -4.29 -16.03 21.24
CA GLY A 547 -2.85 -15.74 21.35
C GLY A 547 -2.22 -15.18 20.08
N ILE A 548 -3.00 -14.81 19.07
CA ILE A 548 -2.49 -14.17 17.84
C ILE A 548 -2.76 -12.67 17.92
N ASN A 549 -1.72 -11.91 18.27
CA ASN A 549 -1.84 -10.50 18.65
C ASN A 549 -1.55 -9.52 17.51
N GLU A 550 -1.01 -9.98 16.40
CA GLU A 550 -0.56 -9.14 15.29
C GLU A 550 -1.71 -8.31 14.68
N PRO A 551 -2.92 -8.86 14.43
CA PRO A 551 -4.03 -8.05 13.92
C PRO A 551 -4.43 -6.93 14.90
N ALA A 552 -4.40 -7.18 16.21
CA ALA A 552 -4.67 -6.19 17.24
C ALA A 552 -3.59 -5.12 17.31
N LEU A 553 -2.32 -5.55 17.34
CA LEU A 553 -1.16 -4.69 17.42
C LEU A 553 -1.12 -3.70 16.26
N TYR A 554 -1.11 -4.20 15.03
CA TYR A 554 -0.93 -3.38 13.83
C TYR A 554 -2.22 -2.69 13.39
N GLY A 555 -3.37 -3.34 13.59
CA GLY A 555 -4.67 -2.83 13.16
C GLY A 555 -5.32 -1.83 14.10
N VAL A 556 -5.08 -1.96 15.41
CA VAL A 556 -5.81 -1.21 16.43
C VAL A 556 -4.88 -0.39 17.32
N LEU A 557 -3.82 -0.99 17.85
CA LEU A 557 -3.01 -0.33 18.88
C LEU A 557 -2.04 0.69 18.29
N ILE A 558 -1.16 0.31 17.37
CA ILE A 558 -0.14 1.19 16.77
C ILE A 558 -0.71 2.49 16.17
N PRO A 559 -1.85 2.47 15.44
CA PRO A 559 -2.47 3.70 14.95
C PRO A 559 -2.85 4.70 16.07
N ARG A 560 -3.04 4.21 17.29
CA ARG A 560 -3.51 4.97 18.47
C ARG A 560 -2.39 5.07 19.50
N LYS A 561 -1.43 5.99 19.26
CA LYS A 561 -0.21 6.18 20.07
C LYS A 561 -0.46 6.13 21.59
N LYS A 562 -1.47 6.86 22.08
CA LYS A 562 -1.74 6.92 23.53
C LYS A 562 -2.22 5.57 24.07
N ILE A 563 -3.11 4.90 23.33
CA ILE A 563 -3.62 3.56 23.68
C ILE A 563 -2.47 2.55 23.64
N PHE A 564 -1.68 2.55 22.57
CA PHE A 564 -0.50 1.67 22.46
C PHE A 564 0.42 1.80 23.66
N ILE A 565 0.82 3.02 24.03
CA ILE A 565 1.69 3.26 25.19
C ILE A 565 1.04 2.75 26.48
N SER A 566 -0.26 2.98 26.68
CA SER A 566 -0.97 2.48 27.86
C SER A 566 -1.01 0.94 27.91
N THR A 567 -1.12 0.28 26.75
CA THR A 567 -1.05 -1.19 26.66
C THR A 567 0.32 -1.70 27.08
N LEU A 568 1.41 -1.05 26.64
CA LEU A 568 2.78 -1.43 27.04
C LEU A 568 2.97 -1.32 28.56
N VAL A 569 2.53 -0.20 29.16
CA VAL A 569 2.63 0.00 30.61
C VAL A 569 1.84 -1.06 31.38
N ALA A 570 0.60 -1.34 30.96
CA ALA A 570 -0.22 -2.39 31.59
C ALA A 570 0.42 -3.78 31.45
N SER A 571 1.01 -4.06 30.29
CA SER A 571 1.74 -5.32 30.03
C SER A 571 2.94 -5.47 30.95
N GLY A 572 3.70 -4.39 31.16
CA GLY A 572 4.81 -4.35 32.11
C GLY A 572 4.36 -4.60 33.55
N ILE A 573 3.29 -3.92 34.00
CA ILE A 573 2.76 -4.14 35.35
C ILE A 573 2.33 -5.60 35.54
N GLY A 574 1.63 -6.18 34.55
CA GLY A 574 1.31 -7.60 34.56
C GLY A 574 2.55 -8.48 34.63
N GLY A 575 3.57 -8.20 33.80
CA GLY A 575 4.81 -8.96 33.79
C GLY A 575 5.52 -8.91 35.15
N ALA A 576 5.52 -7.74 35.80
CA ALA A 576 6.07 -7.58 37.13
C ALA A 576 5.34 -8.41 38.18
N ILE A 577 4.00 -8.41 38.15
CA ILE A 577 3.17 -9.25 39.05
C ILE A 577 3.52 -10.72 38.87
N SER A 578 3.64 -11.19 37.63
CA SER A 578 3.99 -12.59 37.33
C SER A 578 5.40 -12.94 37.83
N GLY A 579 6.36 -12.03 37.63
CA GLY A 579 7.72 -12.20 38.10
C GLY A 579 7.83 -12.25 39.63
N PHE A 580 7.13 -11.36 40.35
CA PHE A 580 7.11 -11.39 41.81
C PHE A 580 6.39 -12.61 42.38
N ALA A 581 5.38 -13.13 41.67
CA ALA A 581 4.68 -14.35 42.07
C ALA A 581 5.48 -15.63 41.79
N GLY A 582 6.61 -15.55 41.08
CA GLY A 582 7.43 -16.71 40.72
C GLY A 582 6.72 -17.64 39.74
N SER A 583 5.91 -17.08 38.82
CA SER A 583 5.25 -17.86 37.77
C SER A 583 6.26 -18.58 36.89
N LYS A 584 5.89 -19.78 36.42
CA LYS A 584 6.75 -20.69 35.67
C LYS A 584 6.00 -21.31 34.50
N LEU A 585 6.69 -21.54 33.40
CA LEU A 585 6.23 -22.35 32.27
C LEU A 585 6.85 -23.75 32.38
N TYR A 586 6.04 -24.81 32.31
CA TYR A 586 6.53 -26.20 32.45
C TYR A 586 6.53 -26.99 31.14
N ALA A 587 5.75 -26.54 30.15
CA ALA A 587 5.68 -27.18 28.84
C ALA A 587 5.42 -26.14 27.75
N PHE A 588 5.78 -26.46 26.50
CA PHE A 588 5.37 -25.65 25.35
C PHE A 588 4.03 -26.12 24.80
N GLY A 589 3.16 -25.17 24.48
CA GLY A 589 1.84 -25.49 23.93
C GLY A 589 1.20 -24.32 23.23
N ALA A 590 -0.12 -24.24 23.29
CA ALA A 590 -0.87 -23.14 22.71
C ALA A 590 -0.49 -21.79 23.33
N SER A 591 -0.75 -20.71 22.60
CA SER A 591 -0.54 -19.33 23.07
C SER A 591 -1.85 -18.70 23.56
N GLY A 592 -1.74 -17.54 24.20
CA GLY A 592 -2.91 -16.83 24.74
C GLY A 592 -3.57 -17.58 25.89
N ILE A 593 -4.88 -17.40 26.07
CA ILE A 593 -5.64 -18.02 27.18
C ILE A 593 -5.61 -19.54 27.10
N LEU A 594 -5.60 -20.07 25.88
CA LEU A 594 -5.49 -21.50 25.60
C LEU A 594 -4.15 -22.11 26.06
N GLY A 595 -3.12 -21.28 26.26
CA GLY A 595 -1.82 -21.70 26.77
C GLY A 595 -1.75 -21.86 28.28
N LEU A 596 -2.75 -21.42 29.03
CA LEU A 596 -2.74 -21.48 30.51
C LEU A 596 -2.37 -22.85 31.10
N PRO A 597 -2.83 -24.00 30.55
CA PRO A 597 -2.44 -25.32 31.08
C PRO A 597 -0.93 -25.57 31.09
N CYS A 598 -0.16 -24.91 30.21
CA CYS A 598 1.29 -25.07 30.12
C CYS A 598 2.05 -24.46 31.31
N PHE A 599 1.38 -23.63 32.12
CA PHE A 599 1.92 -22.99 33.31
C PHE A 599 1.52 -23.71 34.61
N ILE A 600 0.70 -24.76 34.52
CA ILE A 600 0.31 -25.56 35.69
C ILE A 600 1.48 -26.45 36.06
N ASN A 601 1.90 -26.36 37.33
CA ASN A 601 2.94 -27.21 37.86
C ASN A 601 2.48 -28.68 37.84
N PRO A 602 3.33 -29.64 37.42
CA PRO A 602 2.98 -31.06 37.42
C PRO A 602 2.49 -31.59 38.78
N ASN A 603 2.89 -30.95 39.89
CA ASN A 603 2.47 -31.29 41.25
C ASN A 603 1.13 -30.65 41.67
N GLY A 604 0.48 -29.87 40.79
CA GLY A 604 -0.80 -29.21 41.04
C GLY A 604 -0.74 -27.69 40.88
N ILE A 605 -1.84 -27.01 41.18
CA ILE A 605 -1.91 -25.54 41.08
C ILE A 605 -1.08 -24.92 42.22
N ASP A 606 -0.07 -24.13 41.88
CA ASP A 606 0.79 -23.44 42.82
C ASP A 606 0.55 -21.91 42.84
N ALA A 607 1.23 -21.23 43.76
CA ALA A 607 1.18 -19.77 43.88
C ALA A 607 1.66 -19.06 42.60
N GLY A 608 2.56 -19.68 41.83
CA GLY A 608 3.07 -19.15 40.57
C GLY A 608 1.98 -19.12 39.49
N PHE A 609 1.18 -20.18 39.38
CA PHE A 609 0.04 -20.22 38.47
C PHE A 609 -1.06 -19.22 38.88
N ILE A 610 -1.41 -19.15 40.17
CA ILE A 610 -2.38 -18.16 40.67
C ILE A 610 -1.89 -16.73 40.39
N GLY A 611 -0.61 -16.47 40.63
CA GLY A 611 0.03 -15.20 40.31
C GLY A 611 0.01 -14.83 38.84
N LEU A 612 0.15 -15.81 37.94
CA LEU A 612 0.03 -15.62 36.49
C LEU A 612 -1.41 -15.19 36.11
N ILE A 613 -2.42 -15.82 36.69
CA ILE A 613 -3.82 -15.43 36.46
C ILE A 613 -4.08 -14.00 36.95
N ILE A 614 -3.62 -13.66 38.16
CA ILE A 614 -3.73 -12.30 38.71
C ILE A 614 -3.02 -11.30 37.80
N SER A 615 -1.81 -11.63 37.33
CA SER A 615 -1.06 -10.84 36.35
C SER A 615 -1.86 -10.59 35.08
N GLY A 616 -2.42 -11.64 34.47
CA GLY A 616 -3.22 -11.54 33.25
C GLY A 616 -4.46 -10.67 33.43
N VAL A 617 -5.21 -10.88 34.53
CA VAL A 617 -6.42 -10.10 34.85
C VAL A 617 -6.06 -8.64 35.14
N ALA A 618 -5.03 -8.38 35.94
CA ALA A 618 -4.58 -7.03 36.24
C ALA A 618 -4.15 -6.29 34.97
N SER A 619 -3.35 -6.95 34.12
CA SER A 619 -2.90 -6.41 32.83
C SER A 619 -4.08 -6.06 31.92
N PHE A 620 -5.05 -6.98 31.78
CA PHE A 620 -6.27 -6.76 31.02
C PHE A 620 -7.08 -5.57 31.54
N VAL A 621 -7.36 -5.53 32.85
CA VAL A 621 -8.19 -4.47 33.46
C VAL A 621 -7.49 -3.11 33.36
N LEU A 622 -6.19 -3.04 33.66
CA LEU A 622 -5.42 -1.81 33.54
C LEU A 622 -5.41 -1.30 32.10
N ALA A 623 -5.12 -2.17 31.14
CA ALA A 623 -5.10 -1.83 29.72
C ALA A 623 -6.47 -1.41 29.19
N PHE A 624 -7.53 -2.08 29.65
CA PHE A 624 -8.93 -1.76 29.33
C PHE A 624 -9.32 -0.39 29.88
N VAL A 625 -9.15 -0.16 31.19
CA VAL A 625 -9.52 1.09 31.85
C VAL A 625 -8.72 2.25 31.29
N ALA A 626 -7.40 2.08 31.12
CA ALA A 626 -6.54 3.12 30.55
C ALA A 626 -6.98 3.46 29.12
N ALA A 627 -7.16 2.47 28.24
CA ALA A 627 -7.65 2.72 26.88
C ALA A 627 -9.06 3.34 26.86
N PHE A 628 -9.92 2.94 27.81
CA PHE A 628 -11.27 3.46 27.93
C PHE A 628 -11.31 4.92 28.36
N ILE A 629 -10.37 5.36 29.20
CA ILE A 629 -10.26 6.77 29.65
C ILE A 629 -9.49 7.61 28.63
N ILE A 630 -8.35 7.11 28.13
CA ILE A 630 -7.35 7.88 27.38
C ILE A 630 -7.75 8.13 25.92
N GLY A 631 -8.46 7.20 25.27
CA GLY A 631 -8.89 7.42 23.89
C GLY A 631 -9.67 8.74 23.77
N ASP A 632 -9.54 9.43 22.65
CA ASP A 632 -10.13 10.77 22.48
C ASP A 632 -11.58 10.68 21.96
N LYS A 633 -12.40 11.72 22.17
CA LYS A 633 -13.76 11.81 21.59
C LYS A 633 -13.78 11.84 20.06
N LYS A 634 -12.64 12.14 19.42
CA LYS A 634 -12.47 12.14 17.96
C LYS A 634 -12.21 10.75 17.35
N GLU A 635 -11.99 9.73 18.19
CA GLU A 635 -11.86 8.32 17.78
C GLU A 635 -13.16 7.54 17.98
N ALA A 636 -14.29 8.24 18.23
CA ALA A 636 -15.62 7.68 18.43
C ALA A 636 -16.49 7.88 17.19
#